data_AF-A0A5J4UKT9-F1
#
_entry.id   AF-A0A5J4UKT9-F1
#
_cell.length_a   1.000
_cell.length_b   1.000
_cell.length_c   1.000
_cell.angle_alpha   90.00
_cell.angle_beta   90.00
_cell.angle_gamma   90.00
#
_symmetry.space_group_name_H-M   'P 1'
#
loop_
_entity.id
_entity.type
_entity.pdbx_description
1 polymer ?
#
loop_
_entity_poly.entity_id
_entity_poly.type
_entity_poly.pdbx_seq_one_letter_code
_entity_poly.pdbx_strand_id
1 'polypeptide(L)'
;MREWNGGLIRSDGGKSILLQDSLLAGGGAIIHNTNGVLNIQSDEFIGDGLNVPIDPFIFATKGSVNIVSSIFKKGSFKGDRSGCIVCCGTVTQCTIDGCEFTENKFNSGSAAVSITTPTCIQLIIKGIASKRTLFSGLYAKNPISGHFIKTVSSKISISYTDFIDSTFTGKGNAVKIDELQASEISLIWCNFTNLRTNSGGQLSSCIHAYLSSQNGFQINAEYCIFSDCRYSGLSQVSGNAITIQSQSSDRSAVRTIRFTECIITNNRGNGYGGAIVVDVGSKCTINMVDSFFNENSGTKSNDIWIRSTNSQSELNSSNFNTSFSDSLLPHIKQVNGGQEQTFNLSHFTGVIFVSNKTVSGTRDGSRDKPYLLIQDSFPKLNYTSKPVNMARTIYILDEIWDDVIVVVSFANPLTIKSGLDDDENGNRKKVTWITTRAIDKTIFYRTGDLTLESIQFNFSIVSGQVRPYNDLININGTNNALTVISCIFNGLGFDGNLVVFLIDSQYVWKLVEIKSIQGNETQMRRRTGDLSGSIITLTSDSITPTTLINVIMIVDSGFFVIQQSNKAQLTLSNIEFIGAGTVKQEGLALLLIEYSSFRLSNNISTISPFVQAIRGQPAIQTSSLCTIIKIIQISFNNLHSIITNGEQKASGAVIEMGEKTEVEFTD
;
A
#
# COMPACT_ATOMS: atom_id res chain seq x y z
N MET A 1 -25.04 24.58 27.08
CA MET A 1 -25.35 23.16 27.33
C MET A 1 -24.07 22.38 27.05
N ARG A 2 -23.50 21.67 28.04
CA ARG A 2 -22.37 20.76 27.80
C ARG A 2 -22.98 19.42 27.39
N GLU A 3 -22.75 19.02 26.14
CA GLU A 3 -23.05 17.67 25.69
C GLU A 3 -22.27 16.67 26.53
N TRP A 4 -22.95 15.59 26.88
CA TRP A 4 -22.41 14.50 27.68
C TRP A 4 -21.48 13.64 26.80
N ASN A 5 -20.17 13.69 27.05
CA ASN A 5 -19.15 12.97 26.28
C ASN A 5 -18.68 11.72 27.03
N GLY A 6 -19.22 10.55 26.66
CA GLY A 6 -18.63 9.23 26.95
C GLY A 6 -19.32 8.38 28.03
N GLY A 7 -19.83 7.21 27.63
CA GLY A 7 -20.31 6.14 28.50
C GLY A 7 -19.14 5.29 29.04
N LEU A 8 -19.07 5.15 30.37
CA LEU A 8 -18.07 4.36 31.09
C LEU A 8 -18.64 2.97 31.40
N ILE A 9 -18.06 1.90 30.84
CA ILE A 9 -18.32 0.53 31.33
C ILE A 9 -17.13 0.14 32.20
N ARG A 10 -17.34 0.07 33.52
CA ARG A 10 -16.30 -0.35 34.46
C ARG A 10 -16.76 -1.59 35.21
N SER A 11 -15.95 -2.64 35.17
CA SER A 11 -16.19 -3.86 35.94
C SER A 11 -15.07 -4.07 36.97
N ASP A 12 -15.42 -3.89 38.23
CA ASP A 12 -14.60 -4.23 39.39
C ASP A 12 -15.27 -5.40 40.13
N GLY A 13 -14.92 -6.66 39.81
CA GLY A 13 -15.49 -7.85 40.46
C GLY A 13 -15.47 -9.10 39.58
N GLY A 14 -15.39 -10.31 40.14
CA GLY A 14 -14.98 -11.56 39.45
C GLY A 14 -15.84 -12.14 38.32
N LYS A 15 -16.63 -11.35 37.57
CA LYS A 15 -17.44 -11.81 36.43
C LYS A 15 -16.88 -11.32 35.08
N SER A 16 -17.20 -12.07 34.02
CA SER A 16 -16.91 -11.74 32.62
C SER A 16 -17.85 -10.65 32.08
N ILE A 17 -17.41 -9.92 31.06
CA ILE A 17 -18.21 -8.94 30.31
C ILE A 17 -18.40 -9.47 28.88
N LEU A 18 -19.61 -9.36 28.34
CA LEU A 18 -19.90 -9.57 26.92
C LEU A 18 -20.50 -8.27 26.36
N LEU A 19 -19.88 -7.74 25.32
CA LEU A 19 -20.43 -6.71 24.45
C LEU A 19 -20.56 -7.30 23.04
N GLN A 20 -21.64 -6.93 22.38
CA GLN A 20 -21.93 -7.44 21.06
C GLN A 20 -22.79 -6.43 20.30
N ASP A 21 -22.49 -6.25 19.01
CA ASP A 21 -23.27 -5.46 18.04
C ASP A 21 -23.60 -4.02 18.52
N SER A 22 -22.66 -3.40 19.24
CA SER A 22 -22.80 -2.08 19.85
C SER A 22 -21.97 -1.00 19.14
N LEU A 23 -22.49 0.23 19.13
CA LEU A 23 -21.77 1.43 18.69
C LEU A 23 -21.40 2.30 19.89
N LEU A 24 -20.11 2.50 20.11
CA LEU A 24 -19.57 3.34 21.17
C LEU A 24 -18.88 4.57 20.53
N ALA A 25 -19.53 5.72 20.63
CA ALA A 25 -19.02 6.99 20.14
C ALA A 25 -18.62 7.93 21.28
N GLY A 26 -17.43 8.51 21.19
CA GLY A 26 -16.87 9.48 22.11
C GLY A 26 -15.68 8.98 22.95
N GLY A 27 -15.06 9.87 23.71
CA GLY A 27 -13.85 9.59 24.53
C GLY A 27 -14.01 8.75 25.80
N GLY A 28 -14.88 7.73 25.84
CA GLY A 28 -15.10 6.85 27.00
C GLY A 28 -14.29 5.54 26.96
N ALA A 29 -13.93 5.01 28.15
CA ALA A 29 -13.15 3.78 28.30
C ALA A 29 -13.98 2.61 28.87
N ILE A 30 -13.78 1.41 28.34
CA ILE A 30 -14.17 0.14 28.97
C ILE A 30 -13.04 -0.29 29.91
N ILE A 31 -13.29 -0.34 31.21
CA ILE A 31 -12.32 -0.76 32.22
C ILE A 31 -12.65 -2.17 32.68
N HIS A 32 -11.77 -3.13 32.35
CA HIS A 32 -11.89 -4.54 32.75
C HIS A 32 -10.85 -4.90 33.81
N ASN A 33 -11.28 -4.97 35.07
CA ASN A 33 -10.42 -5.24 36.22
C ASN A 33 -10.83 -6.52 36.96
N THR A 34 -11.18 -7.56 36.20
CA THR A 34 -11.70 -8.81 36.74
C THR A 34 -10.90 -10.01 36.24
N ASN A 35 -10.89 -11.11 37.01
CA ASN A 35 -10.26 -12.36 36.58
C ASN A 35 -11.05 -13.08 35.47
N GLY A 36 -12.24 -12.58 35.11
CA GLY A 36 -13.07 -13.11 34.04
C GLY A 36 -12.59 -12.65 32.65
N VAL A 37 -13.39 -12.98 31.64
CA VAL A 37 -13.12 -12.66 30.24
C VAL A 37 -13.85 -11.38 29.84
N LEU A 38 -13.18 -10.45 29.16
CA LEU A 38 -13.83 -9.40 28.39
C LEU A 38 -14.00 -9.90 26.96
N ASN A 39 -15.24 -10.11 26.53
CA ASN A 39 -15.58 -10.56 25.18
C ASN A 39 -16.32 -9.43 24.44
N ILE A 40 -15.82 -9.03 23.27
CA ILE A 40 -16.34 -7.94 22.44
C ILE A 40 -16.50 -8.49 21.02
N GLN A 41 -17.66 -8.31 20.41
CA GLN A 41 -18.02 -8.98 19.16
C GLN A 41 -18.80 -8.05 18.24
N SER A 42 -18.24 -7.79 17.05
CA SER A 42 -18.89 -6.95 16.03
C SER A 42 -19.25 -5.55 16.52
N ASP A 43 -18.47 -5.01 17.47
CA ASP A 43 -18.69 -3.68 18.02
C ASP A 43 -17.90 -2.62 17.24
N GLU A 44 -18.38 -1.37 17.26
CA GLU A 44 -17.73 -0.23 16.63
C GLU A 44 -17.38 0.84 17.67
N PHE A 45 -16.12 1.27 17.67
CA PHE A 45 -15.57 2.29 18.56
C PHE A 45 -15.13 3.52 17.75
N ILE A 46 -15.71 4.68 18.04
CA ILE A 46 -15.45 5.93 17.34
C ILE A 46 -15.01 7.00 18.33
N GLY A 47 -13.80 7.53 18.16
CA GLY A 47 -13.27 8.61 19.01
C GLY A 47 -13.80 10.01 18.64
N ASP A 48 -13.40 11.01 19.42
CA ASP A 48 -13.77 12.43 19.24
C ASP A 48 -13.01 13.13 18.08
N GLY A 49 -12.39 12.35 17.20
CA GLY A 49 -11.58 12.84 16.08
C GLY A 49 -10.08 12.96 16.39
N LEU A 50 -9.28 13.15 15.33
CA LEU A 50 -7.82 13.04 15.37
C LEU A 50 -7.11 14.09 16.25
N ASN A 51 -7.79 15.19 16.57
CA ASN A 51 -7.23 16.34 17.27
C ASN A 51 -7.64 16.41 18.75
N VAL A 52 -8.56 15.57 19.20
CA VAL A 52 -9.03 15.53 20.59
C VAL A 52 -8.52 14.25 21.25
N PRO A 53 -7.53 14.33 22.15
CA PRO A 53 -7.02 13.16 22.84
C PRO A 53 -8.09 12.50 23.68
N ILE A 54 -8.14 11.17 23.64
CA ILE A 54 -9.07 10.37 24.44
C ILE A 54 -8.32 9.35 25.29
N ASP A 55 -8.99 8.86 26.33
CA ASP A 55 -8.56 7.67 27.06
C ASP A 55 -8.66 6.42 26.17
N PRO A 56 -8.03 5.30 26.55
CA PRO A 56 -8.17 4.07 25.80
C PRO A 56 -9.61 3.62 25.63
N PHE A 57 -9.98 3.11 24.45
CA PHE A 57 -11.31 2.52 24.29
C PHE A 57 -11.48 1.33 25.24
N ILE A 58 -10.43 0.50 25.40
CA ILE A 58 -10.42 -0.66 26.29
C ILE A 58 -9.16 -0.64 27.15
N PHE A 59 -9.35 -0.73 28.46
CA PHE A 59 -8.28 -0.81 29.46
C PHE A 59 -8.49 -2.02 30.38
N ALA A 60 -7.74 -3.09 30.14
CA ALA A 60 -7.79 -4.33 30.90
C ALA A 60 -6.59 -4.45 31.86
N THR A 61 -6.86 -4.76 33.12
CA THR A 61 -5.84 -4.94 34.18
C THR A 61 -5.77 -6.35 34.75
N LYS A 62 -6.77 -7.20 34.46
CA LYS A 62 -6.83 -8.60 34.93
C LYS A 62 -7.57 -9.48 33.91
N GLY A 63 -7.50 -10.80 34.10
CA GLY A 63 -8.27 -11.77 33.32
C GLY A 63 -7.76 -11.92 31.89
N SER A 64 -8.68 -12.12 30.94
CA SER A 64 -8.34 -12.20 29.52
C SER A 64 -9.26 -11.35 28.66
N VAL A 65 -8.76 -10.97 27.48
CA VAL A 65 -9.48 -10.13 26.51
C VAL A 65 -9.64 -10.90 25.21
N ASN A 66 -10.85 -10.92 24.66
CA ASN A 66 -11.19 -11.50 23.36
C ASN A 66 -12.05 -10.52 22.57
N ILE A 67 -11.54 -10.06 21.42
CA ILE A 67 -12.21 -9.07 20.58
C ILE A 67 -12.29 -9.61 19.16
N VAL A 68 -13.50 -9.66 18.62
CA VAL A 68 -13.77 -10.30 17.32
C VAL A 68 -14.53 -9.33 16.43
N SER A 69 -14.11 -9.22 15.16
CA SER A 69 -14.85 -8.52 14.10
C SER A 69 -15.21 -7.07 14.40
N SER A 70 -14.45 -6.39 15.25
CA SER A 70 -14.75 -5.04 15.74
C SER A 70 -13.92 -3.97 15.03
N ILE A 71 -14.44 -2.74 14.98
CA ILE A 71 -13.81 -1.60 14.29
C ILE A 71 -13.44 -0.53 15.31
N PHE A 72 -12.22 -0.02 15.24
CA PHE A 72 -11.71 1.08 16.07
C PHE A 72 -11.25 2.21 15.15
N LYS A 73 -11.88 3.38 15.22
CA LYS A 73 -11.54 4.51 14.36
C LYS A 73 -11.62 5.87 15.04
N LYS A 74 -10.95 6.85 14.42
CA LYS A 74 -10.98 8.27 14.80
C LYS A 74 -10.53 8.54 16.25
N GLY A 75 -9.79 7.63 16.88
CA GLY A 75 -9.19 7.82 18.19
C GLY A 75 -7.88 8.59 18.13
N SER A 76 -7.61 9.44 19.13
CA SER A 76 -6.34 10.16 19.29
C SER A 76 -5.74 9.84 20.65
N PHE A 77 -4.61 9.13 20.67
CA PHE A 77 -4.04 8.53 21.88
C PHE A 77 -2.70 9.17 22.24
N LYS A 78 -2.49 9.49 23.52
CA LYS A 78 -1.29 10.19 24.00
C LYS A 78 -0.60 9.44 25.13
N GLY A 79 0.71 9.24 24.98
CA GLY A 79 1.59 8.72 26.03
C GLY A 79 1.59 7.20 26.16
N ASP A 80 2.40 6.71 27.10
CA ASP A 80 2.44 5.30 27.46
C ASP A 80 1.12 4.85 28.09
N ARG A 81 0.78 3.56 27.92
CA ARG A 81 -0.49 2.96 28.39
C ARG A 81 -1.75 3.60 27.79
N SER A 82 -1.62 4.18 26.60
CA SER A 82 -2.73 4.72 25.82
C SER A 82 -2.85 3.98 24.49
N GLY A 83 -4.07 3.85 23.95
CA GLY A 83 -4.32 3.05 22.76
C GLY A 83 -5.78 2.64 22.56
N CYS A 84 -6.08 1.92 21.48
CA CYS A 84 -7.42 1.34 21.34
C CYS A 84 -7.65 0.26 22.40
N ILE A 85 -6.70 -0.67 22.53
CA ILE A 85 -6.74 -1.76 23.49
C ILE A 85 -5.45 -1.76 24.31
N VAL A 86 -5.58 -1.64 25.63
CA VAL A 86 -4.46 -1.66 26.57
C VAL A 86 -4.65 -2.78 27.57
N CYS A 87 -3.75 -3.76 27.57
CA CYS A 87 -3.69 -4.83 28.56
C CYS A 87 -2.46 -4.64 29.47
N CYS A 88 -2.70 -4.55 30.77
CA CYS A 88 -1.67 -4.36 31.78
C CYS A 88 -2.00 -5.15 33.06
N GLY A 89 -1.29 -4.88 34.16
CA GLY A 89 -1.56 -5.56 35.43
C GLY A 89 -1.29 -7.07 35.36
N THR A 90 -2.31 -7.88 35.64
CA THR A 90 -2.27 -9.35 35.65
C THR A 90 -3.15 -9.97 34.56
N VAL A 91 -3.36 -9.27 33.43
CA VAL A 91 -3.98 -9.87 32.24
C VAL A 91 -3.13 -11.04 31.77
N THR A 92 -3.75 -12.19 31.49
CA THR A 92 -3.04 -13.42 31.09
C THR A 92 -3.02 -13.67 29.59
N GLN A 93 -4.03 -13.17 28.87
CA GLN A 93 -4.17 -13.38 27.43
C GLN A 93 -4.92 -12.23 26.76
N CYS A 94 -4.53 -11.89 25.53
CA CYS A 94 -5.25 -10.99 24.65
C CYS A 94 -5.40 -11.60 23.25
N THR A 95 -6.64 -11.74 22.77
CA THR A 95 -6.97 -12.27 21.44
C THR A 95 -7.75 -11.22 20.65
N ILE A 96 -7.31 -10.94 19.43
CA ILE A 96 -7.94 -10.02 18.48
C ILE A 96 -8.12 -10.77 17.16
N ASP A 97 -9.35 -10.85 16.66
CA ASP A 97 -9.71 -11.66 15.49
C ASP A 97 -10.51 -10.84 14.47
N GLY A 98 -9.98 -10.67 13.26
CA GLY A 98 -10.64 -9.97 12.15
C GLY A 98 -11.09 -8.55 12.47
N CYS A 99 -10.32 -7.81 13.27
CA CYS A 99 -10.64 -6.44 13.67
C CYS A 99 -9.96 -5.40 12.77
N GLU A 100 -10.47 -4.17 12.79
CA GLU A 100 -9.94 -3.06 11.99
C GLU A 100 -9.55 -1.88 12.87
N PHE A 101 -8.33 -1.38 12.69
CA PHE A 101 -7.79 -0.20 13.37
C PHE A 101 -7.42 0.82 12.30
N THR A 102 -8.38 1.69 11.97
CA THR A 102 -8.29 2.63 10.86
C THR A 102 -8.42 4.05 11.36
N GLU A 103 -7.80 5.02 10.68
CA GLU A 103 -7.95 6.44 11.02
C GLU A 103 -7.67 6.79 12.49
N ASN A 104 -6.69 6.13 13.14
CA ASN A 104 -6.31 6.43 14.52
C ASN A 104 -4.99 7.18 14.57
N LYS A 105 -4.89 8.17 15.48
CA LYS A 105 -3.66 8.92 15.73
C LYS A 105 -2.97 8.40 16.99
N PHE A 106 -1.89 7.64 16.79
CA PHE A 106 -1.04 7.18 17.90
C PHE A 106 0.14 8.14 18.09
N ASN A 107 0.18 8.83 19.22
CA ASN A 107 1.34 9.63 19.61
C ASN A 107 2.39 8.78 20.34
N SER A 108 3.57 9.36 20.60
CA SER A 108 4.70 8.70 21.27
C SER A 108 4.26 7.90 22.50
N GLY A 109 4.66 6.62 22.55
CA GLY A 109 4.36 5.69 23.65
C GLY A 109 3.06 4.89 23.50
N SER A 110 2.09 5.40 22.73
CA SER A 110 0.77 4.77 22.53
C SER A 110 0.77 3.71 21.43
N ALA A 111 -0.24 2.84 21.39
CA ALA A 111 -0.40 1.84 20.35
C ALA A 111 -1.86 1.49 20.05
N ALA A 112 -2.19 0.92 18.88
CA ALA A 112 -3.53 0.36 18.67
C ALA A 112 -3.80 -0.79 19.65
N VAL A 113 -2.80 -1.68 19.80
CA VAL A 113 -2.80 -2.78 20.78
C VAL A 113 -1.54 -2.66 21.64
N SER A 114 -1.72 -2.44 22.94
CA SER A 114 -0.63 -2.28 23.90
C SER A 114 -0.70 -3.35 24.99
N ILE A 115 0.26 -4.28 24.99
CA ILE A 115 0.47 -5.23 26.09
C ILE A 115 1.68 -4.78 26.88
N THR A 116 1.47 -4.34 28.12
CA THR A 116 2.54 -3.77 28.95
C THR A 116 2.86 -4.62 30.18
N THR A 117 2.40 -5.87 30.23
CA THR A 117 2.66 -6.78 31.35
C THR A 117 3.17 -8.13 30.85
N PRO A 118 4.27 -8.67 31.43
CA PRO A 118 4.79 -9.99 31.07
C PRO A 118 3.89 -11.12 31.60
N THR A 119 2.91 -10.82 32.46
CA THR A 119 1.89 -11.79 32.89
C THR A 119 0.96 -12.19 31.75
N CYS A 120 0.86 -11.35 30.71
CA CYS A 120 0.14 -11.68 29.49
C CYS A 120 1.01 -12.61 28.67
N ILE A 121 0.93 -13.90 28.96
CA ILE A 121 1.77 -14.93 28.34
C ILE A 121 1.46 -15.11 26.85
N GLN A 122 0.28 -14.70 26.39
CA GLN A 122 -0.15 -14.93 25.02
C GLN A 122 -0.89 -13.72 24.42
N LEU A 123 -0.32 -13.19 23.33
CA LEU A 123 -0.97 -12.27 22.40
C LEU A 123 -1.29 -13.02 21.10
N ILE A 124 -2.57 -13.07 20.73
CA ILE A 124 -3.01 -13.61 19.45
C ILE A 124 -3.68 -12.49 18.66
N ILE A 125 -3.18 -12.20 17.47
CA ILE A 125 -3.83 -11.33 16.50
C ILE A 125 -4.01 -12.16 15.24
N LYS A 126 -5.24 -12.40 14.84
CA LYS A 126 -5.54 -13.29 13.71
C LYS A 126 -6.65 -12.73 12.85
N GLY A 127 -6.83 -13.35 11.70
CA GLY A 127 -7.97 -13.20 10.83
C GLY A 127 -8.06 -14.42 9.95
N ILE A 128 -8.77 -14.28 8.84
CA ILE A 128 -8.86 -15.30 7.79
C ILE A 128 -8.61 -14.65 6.43
N ALA A 129 -8.37 -15.45 5.40
CA ALA A 129 -8.09 -14.94 4.05
C ALA A 129 -9.18 -13.98 3.52
N SER A 130 -10.45 -14.21 3.87
CA SER A 130 -11.59 -13.37 3.47
C SER A 130 -11.87 -12.19 4.41
N LYS A 131 -11.31 -12.19 5.63
CA LYS A 131 -11.49 -11.14 6.65
C LYS A 131 -10.23 -11.05 7.49
N ARG A 132 -9.26 -10.30 6.98
CA ARG A 132 -7.96 -10.08 7.59
C ARG A 132 -8.09 -9.03 8.70
N THR A 133 -7.25 -9.13 9.73
CA THR A 133 -7.13 -8.00 10.69
C THR A 133 -6.37 -6.87 10.01
N LEU A 134 -6.83 -5.64 10.15
CA LEU A 134 -6.28 -4.48 9.45
C LEU A 134 -5.76 -3.44 10.44
N PHE A 135 -4.52 -2.99 10.24
CA PHE A 135 -3.96 -1.80 10.84
C PHE A 135 -3.55 -0.82 9.75
N SER A 136 -4.12 0.38 9.77
CA SER A 136 -3.79 1.44 8.81
C SER A 136 -3.54 2.77 9.50
N GLY A 137 -2.65 3.56 8.90
CA GLY A 137 -2.29 4.90 9.37
C GLY A 137 -3.14 6.01 8.75
N LEU A 138 -2.74 7.25 9.00
CA LEU A 138 -3.41 8.47 8.49
C LEU A 138 -2.74 9.02 7.21
N TYR A 139 -2.09 8.15 6.43
CA TYR A 139 -1.25 8.50 5.28
C TYR A 139 -0.04 9.40 5.64
N ALA A 140 0.91 9.67 4.73
CA ALA A 140 2.14 10.40 5.09
C ALA A 140 1.96 11.88 5.44
N LYS A 141 0.80 12.47 5.18
CA LYS A 141 0.50 13.85 5.63
C LYS A 141 0.27 13.93 7.14
N ASN A 142 -0.06 12.81 7.78
CA ASN A 142 -0.32 12.74 9.21
C ASN A 142 0.53 11.63 9.85
N PRO A 143 1.83 11.84 10.04
CA PRO A 143 2.68 10.84 10.64
C PRO A 143 2.26 10.49 12.07
N ILE A 144 2.37 9.21 12.44
CA ILE A 144 2.12 8.70 13.80
C ILE A 144 3.44 8.49 14.54
N SER A 145 3.50 8.81 15.83
CA SER A 145 4.71 8.61 16.66
C SER A 145 4.63 7.39 17.58
N GLY A 146 3.44 6.79 17.68
CA GLY A 146 3.18 5.54 18.39
C GLY A 146 3.27 4.31 17.49
N HIS A 147 2.63 3.23 17.91
CA HIS A 147 2.75 1.91 17.30
C HIS A 147 1.40 1.37 16.81
N PHE A 148 1.38 0.38 15.92
CA PHE A 148 0.17 -0.43 15.78
C PHE A 148 0.11 -1.46 16.91
N ILE A 149 1.17 -2.22 17.10
CA ILE A 149 1.29 -3.21 18.18
C ILE A 149 2.53 -2.90 19.01
N LYS A 150 2.37 -2.82 20.32
CA LYS A 150 3.46 -2.73 21.30
C LYS A 150 3.25 -3.81 22.35
N THR A 151 4.16 -4.76 22.47
CA THR A 151 3.98 -5.93 23.35
C THR A 151 5.24 -6.36 24.07
N VAL A 152 5.04 -6.93 25.26
CA VAL A 152 6.05 -7.59 26.10
C VAL A 152 5.63 -9.05 26.43
N SER A 153 4.75 -9.63 25.61
CA SER A 153 4.26 -11.01 25.78
C SER A 153 5.28 -12.05 25.32
N SER A 154 5.32 -13.17 26.02
CA SER A 154 6.27 -14.25 25.73
C SER A 154 5.84 -15.11 24.54
N LYS A 155 4.54 -15.27 24.29
CA LYS A 155 4.02 -15.91 23.07
C LYS A 155 3.22 -14.92 22.25
N ILE A 156 3.69 -14.64 21.03
CA ILE A 156 3.07 -13.70 20.10
C ILE A 156 2.75 -14.47 18.82
N SER A 157 1.47 -14.53 18.46
CA SER A 157 1.01 -15.13 17.21
C SER A 157 0.23 -14.09 16.43
N ILE A 158 0.77 -13.66 15.29
CA ILE A 158 0.14 -12.72 14.37
C ILE A 158 -0.12 -13.46 13.06
N SER A 159 -1.37 -13.52 12.60
CA SER A 159 -1.71 -14.20 11.36
C SER A 159 -2.78 -13.48 10.55
N TYR A 160 -2.75 -13.62 9.22
CA TYR A 160 -3.74 -13.00 8.31
C TYR A 160 -4.00 -11.53 8.65
N THR A 161 -2.92 -10.76 8.80
CA THR A 161 -2.97 -9.36 9.26
C THR A 161 -2.30 -8.45 8.25
N ASP A 162 -2.91 -7.32 7.95
CA ASP A 162 -2.41 -6.28 7.06
C ASP A 162 -2.00 -5.04 7.86
N PHE A 163 -0.76 -4.59 7.66
CA PHE A 163 -0.20 -3.36 8.16
C PHE A 163 0.11 -2.45 6.97
N ILE A 164 -0.72 -1.45 6.73
CA ILE A 164 -0.66 -0.67 5.49
C ILE A 164 -0.64 0.84 5.72
N ASP A 165 -0.06 1.56 4.76
CA ASP A 165 -0.24 2.99 4.53
C ASP A 165 -0.04 3.87 5.77
N SER A 166 1.17 3.86 6.32
CA SER A 166 1.51 4.67 7.48
C SER A 166 2.89 5.27 7.38
N THR A 167 3.05 6.48 7.94
CA THR A 167 4.35 7.10 8.15
C THR A 167 4.58 7.26 9.64
N PHE A 168 5.65 6.65 10.13
CA PHE A 168 6.05 6.71 11.52
C PHE A 168 7.08 7.82 11.77
N THR A 169 6.98 8.46 12.93
CA THR A 169 7.92 9.46 13.47
C THR A 169 8.43 9.02 14.85
N GLY A 170 9.54 9.62 15.30
CA GLY A 170 10.07 9.38 16.64
C GLY A 170 10.56 7.94 16.82
N LYS A 171 9.86 7.15 17.64
CA LYS A 171 10.15 5.73 17.89
C LYS A 171 9.04 4.79 17.41
N GLY A 172 8.04 5.33 16.70
CA GLY A 172 6.90 4.56 16.21
C GLY A 172 7.27 3.53 15.14
N ASN A 173 6.49 2.45 15.04
CA ASN A 173 6.60 1.40 14.03
C ASN A 173 5.33 0.54 14.01
N ALA A 174 5.17 -0.35 13.03
CA ALA A 174 4.00 -1.23 13.01
C ALA A 174 4.01 -2.21 14.19
N VAL A 175 5.08 -2.97 14.38
CA VAL A 175 5.18 -3.93 15.50
C VAL A 175 6.42 -3.68 16.34
N LYS A 176 6.23 -3.42 17.63
CA LYS A 176 7.29 -3.35 18.64
C LYS A 176 7.15 -4.47 19.66
N ILE A 177 8.22 -5.23 19.83
CA ILE A 177 8.33 -6.33 20.78
C ILE A 177 9.51 -6.05 21.70
N ASP A 178 9.25 -5.85 22.98
CA ASP A 178 10.28 -5.67 24.01
C ASP A 178 10.14 -6.80 25.05
N GLU A 179 10.72 -7.97 24.78
CA GLU A 179 10.56 -9.16 25.63
C GLU A 179 11.89 -9.59 26.26
N LEU A 180 11.88 -9.69 27.58
CA LEU A 180 13.03 -10.04 28.41
C LEU A 180 13.00 -11.49 28.90
N GLN A 181 11.88 -12.18 28.76
CA GLN A 181 11.70 -13.61 29.02
C GLN A 181 12.01 -14.47 27.79
N ALA A 182 11.91 -15.79 27.94
CA ALA A 182 11.98 -16.72 26.82
C ALA A 182 10.74 -16.54 25.94
N SER A 183 10.92 -16.38 24.63
CA SER A 183 9.83 -15.95 23.76
C SER A 183 9.66 -16.78 22.48
N GLU A 184 8.42 -16.88 22.02
CA GLU A 184 8.02 -17.50 20.76
C GLU A 184 7.16 -16.50 19.97
N ILE A 185 7.66 -16.08 18.82
CA ILE A 185 7.03 -15.08 17.96
C ILE A 185 6.77 -15.73 16.60
N SER A 186 5.50 -15.76 16.19
CA SER A 186 5.06 -16.31 14.92
C SER A 186 4.30 -15.25 14.13
N LEU A 187 4.73 -15.02 12.88
CA LEU A 187 4.03 -14.20 11.89
C LEU A 187 3.69 -15.08 10.69
N ILE A 188 2.41 -15.22 10.35
CA ILE A 188 1.99 -16.10 9.25
C ILE A 188 1.00 -15.37 8.35
N TRP A 189 1.24 -15.33 7.03
CA TRP A 189 0.36 -14.62 6.09
C TRP A 189 0.14 -13.14 6.45
N CYS A 190 1.18 -12.46 6.93
CA CYS A 190 1.12 -11.04 7.28
C CYS A 190 1.66 -10.16 6.15
N ASN A 191 1.00 -9.03 5.89
CA ASN A 191 1.46 -8.06 4.89
C ASN A 191 1.87 -6.76 5.59
N PHE A 192 3.06 -6.29 5.28
CA PHE A 192 3.60 -4.99 5.67
C PHE A 192 3.85 -4.21 4.38
N THR A 193 3.02 -3.22 4.10
CA THR A 193 3.03 -2.53 2.81
C THR A 193 3.00 -1.02 2.96
N ASN A 194 3.88 -0.33 2.23
CA ASN A 194 3.95 1.15 2.21
C ASN A 194 4.09 1.78 3.61
N LEU A 195 4.94 1.19 4.45
CA LEU A 195 5.23 1.69 5.79
C LEU A 195 6.52 2.51 5.80
N ARG A 196 6.43 3.77 6.20
CA ARG A 196 7.53 4.74 6.08
C ARG A 196 8.01 5.22 7.43
N THR A 197 9.24 5.68 7.50
CA THR A 197 9.73 6.53 8.60
C THR A 197 10.26 7.85 8.06
N ASN A 198 10.12 8.91 8.85
CA ASN A 198 10.68 10.23 8.52
C ASN A 198 11.59 10.80 9.62
N SER A 199 11.97 10.01 10.62
CA SER A 199 12.77 10.47 11.76
C SER A 199 14.08 9.68 11.91
N GLY A 200 15.15 10.38 12.27
CA GLY A 200 16.50 9.82 12.43
C GLY A 200 16.73 9.04 13.74
N GLY A 201 15.69 8.58 14.44
CA GLY A 201 15.84 7.80 15.68
C GLY A 201 15.24 6.39 15.61
N GLN A 202 14.65 6.03 14.49
CA GLN A 202 13.94 4.77 14.30
C GLN A 202 14.87 3.68 13.78
N LEU A 203 14.70 2.46 14.30
CA LEU A 203 15.44 1.28 13.81
C LEU A 203 14.67 0.53 12.72
N SER A 204 13.33 0.59 12.75
CA SER A 204 12.52 -0.02 11.70
C SER A 204 11.12 0.57 11.54
N SER A 205 10.56 0.45 10.32
CA SER A 205 9.16 0.80 10.05
C SER A 205 8.19 -0.36 10.31
N CYS A 206 8.61 -1.60 10.02
CA CYS A 206 7.73 -2.76 9.96
C CYS A 206 7.80 -3.56 11.28
N ILE A 207 8.96 -4.15 11.64
CA ILE A 207 9.11 -4.89 12.92
C ILE A 207 10.36 -4.44 13.66
N HIS A 208 10.23 -4.09 14.94
CA HIS A 208 11.35 -3.90 15.86
C HIS A 208 11.19 -4.86 17.04
N ALA A 209 12.08 -5.84 17.14
CA ALA A 209 12.09 -6.81 18.24
C ALA A 209 13.39 -6.69 19.04
N TYR A 210 13.26 -6.45 20.34
CA TYR A 210 14.34 -6.53 21.31
C TYR A 210 14.08 -7.72 22.23
N LEU A 211 14.91 -8.76 22.11
CA LEU A 211 14.65 -10.08 22.69
C LEU A 211 15.75 -10.49 23.67
N SER A 212 15.43 -11.45 24.55
CA SER A 212 16.35 -11.93 25.57
C SER A 212 17.30 -13.02 25.08
N SER A 213 18.55 -12.66 24.79
CA SER A 213 19.60 -13.66 24.54
C SER A 213 19.83 -14.55 25.75
N GLN A 214 19.60 -14.07 26.98
CA GLN A 214 19.84 -14.88 28.18
C GLN A 214 18.84 -16.02 28.34
N ASN A 215 17.58 -15.78 27.97
CA ASN A 215 16.48 -16.72 28.13
C ASN A 215 16.14 -17.48 26.84
N GLY A 216 16.60 -16.97 25.69
CA GLY A 216 16.34 -17.57 24.39
C GLY A 216 15.10 -17.01 23.71
N PHE A 217 15.00 -17.21 22.40
CA PHE A 217 13.85 -16.79 21.61
C PHE A 217 13.72 -17.59 20.32
N GLN A 218 12.50 -17.64 19.79
CA GLN A 218 12.20 -18.16 18.46
C GLN A 218 11.36 -17.13 17.72
N ILE A 219 11.84 -16.71 16.54
CA ILE A 219 11.06 -15.93 15.58
C ILE A 219 10.84 -16.81 14.34
N ASN A 220 9.59 -16.93 13.92
CA ASN A 220 9.21 -17.60 12.70
C ASN A 220 8.26 -16.70 11.88
N ALA A 221 8.69 -16.33 10.67
CA ALA A 221 7.87 -15.61 9.72
C ALA A 221 7.62 -16.50 8.50
N GLU A 222 6.36 -16.74 8.17
CA GLU A 222 5.95 -17.62 7.07
C GLU A 222 4.95 -16.92 6.16
N TYR A 223 5.16 -17.02 4.84
CA TYR A 223 4.25 -16.45 3.84
C TYR A 223 3.96 -14.95 4.05
N CYS A 224 4.93 -14.22 4.58
CA CYS A 224 4.78 -12.80 4.88
C CYS A 224 5.31 -11.94 3.72
N ILE A 225 4.67 -10.80 3.49
CA ILE A 225 5.07 -9.81 2.50
C ILE A 225 5.58 -8.57 3.22
N PHE A 226 6.79 -8.12 2.88
CA PHE A 226 7.37 -6.86 3.31
C PHE A 226 7.71 -6.06 2.06
N SER A 227 6.84 -5.12 1.71
CA SER A 227 6.93 -4.40 0.45
C SER A 227 6.80 -2.91 0.62
N ASP A 228 7.62 -2.14 -0.10
CA ASP A 228 7.62 -0.68 -0.04
C ASP A 228 7.82 -0.10 1.38
N CYS A 229 8.49 -0.82 2.29
CA CYS A 229 8.87 -0.28 3.60
C CYS A 229 10.06 0.67 3.38
N ARG A 230 9.90 1.98 3.64
CA ARG A 230 10.95 3.00 3.39
C ARG A 230 11.41 3.70 4.66
N TYR A 231 12.73 3.82 4.82
CA TYR A 231 13.36 4.58 5.87
C TYR A 231 14.02 5.85 5.31
N SER A 232 13.60 7.04 5.76
CA SER A 232 14.14 8.31 5.28
C SER A 232 15.00 9.07 6.31
N GLY A 233 15.54 8.40 7.33
CA GLY A 233 16.42 9.01 8.33
C GLY A 233 17.83 9.32 7.80
N LEU A 234 18.64 10.04 8.60
CA LEU A 234 20.01 10.43 8.26
C LEU A 234 20.91 9.21 7.99
N SER A 235 21.90 9.36 7.08
CA SER A 235 22.88 8.33 6.68
C SER A 235 23.63 7.62 7.82
N GLN A 236 23.66 8.25 8.99
CA GLN A 236 24.33 7.76 10.19
C GLN A 236 23.44 6.87 11.08
N VAL A 237 22.14 6.76 10.78
CA VAL A 237 21.17 6.05 11.61
C VAL A 237 20.74 4.76 10.93
N SER A 238 20.82 3.66 11.67
CA SER A 238 20.51 2.31 11.19
C SER A 238 19.00 2.09 11.12
N GLY A 239 18.41 2.17 9.93
CA GLY A 239 16.97 1.98 9.71
C GLY A 239 16.68 0.90 8.68
N ASN A 240 15.71 0.03 8.94
CA ASN A 240 15.39 -1.14 8.09
C ASN A 240 13.88 -1.41 8.05
N ALA A 241 13.40 -2.34 7.22
CA ALA A 241 12.03 -2.83 7.36
C ALA A 241 11.88 -3.66 8.66
N ILE A 242 12.83 -4.55 8.91
CA ILE A 242 12.83 -5.47 10.05
C ILE A 242 14.13 -5.30 10.84
N THR A 243 14.03 -5.19 12.16
CA THR A 243 15.18 -5.20 13.06
C THR A 243 14.92 -6.13 14.23
N ILE A 244 15.78 -7.13 14.37
CA ILE A 244 15.78 -8.09 15.47
C ILE A 244 17.09 -7.88 16.23
N GLN A 245 16.97 -7.53 17.51
CA GLN A 245 18.09 -7.19 18.37
C GLN A 245 18.10 -8.01 19.65
N SER A 246 19.30 -8.33 20.11
CA SER A 246 19.49 -8.91 21.43
C SER A 246 20.88 -8.61 21.99
N GLN A 247 20.96 -8.50 23.33
CA GLN A 247 22.23 -8.37 24.04
C GLN A 247 23.11 -9.61 23.81
N SER A 248 24.42 -9.47 24.07
CA SER A 248 25.30 -10.62 24.15
C SER A 248 25.02 -11.46 25.40
N SER A 249 25.28 -12.75 25.28
CA SER A 249 25.12 -13.73 26.36
C SER A 249 25.88 -15.00 26.04
N ASP A 250 26.60 -15.50 27.04
CA ASP A 250 27.30 -16.79 27.00
C ASP A 250 26.43 -17.96 27.47
N ARG A 251 25.16 -17.70 27.85
CA ARG A 251 24.24 -18.77 28.26
C ARG A 251 23.89 -19.67 27.08
N SER A 252 23.79 -20.97 27.34
CA SER A 252 23.31 -21.98 26.40
C SER A 252 21.78 -21.93 26.26
N ALA A 253 21.26 -20.84 25.69
CA ALA A 253 19.85 -20.66 25.37
C ALA A 253 19.60 -20.89 23.87
N VAL A 254 18.42 -21.40 23.53
CA VAL A 254 18.00 -21.60 22.13
C VAL A 254 17.60 -20.27 21.54
N ARG A 255 18.21 -19.89 20.42
CA ARG A 255 17.94 -18.64 19.69
C ARG A 255 17.75 -19.00 18.22
N THR A 256 16.57 -18.74 17.68
CA THR A 256 16.23 -19.12 16.31
C THR A 256 15.49 -18.01 15.61
N ILE A 257 15.90 -17.73 14.37
CA ILE A 257 15.24 -16.80 13.45
C ILE A 257 15.03 -17.54 12.14
N ARG A 258 13.78 -17.64 11.73
CA ARG A 258 13.40 -18.31 10.48
C ARG A 258 12.45 -17.44 9.68
N PHE A 259 12.76 -17.29 8.40
CA PHE A 259 11.83 -16.80 7.39
C PHE A 259 11.61 -17.90 6.37
N THR A 260 10.36 -18.16 6.01
CA THR A 260 10.00 -19.20 5.05
C THR A 260 8.97 -18.66 4.07
N GLU A 261 9.24 -18.79 2.77
CA GLU A 261 8.36 -18.31 1.69
C GLU A 261 7.92 -16.84 1.85
N CYS A 262 8.81 -16.00 2.38
CA CYS A 262 8.55 -14.56 2.54
C CYS A 262 8.96 -13.81 1.27
N ILE A 263 8.23 -12.74 0.95
CA ILE A 263 8.50 -11.83 -0.17
C ILE A 263 8.93 -10.50 0.41
N ILE A 264 10.18 -10.11 0.17
CA ILE A 264 10.82 -8.91 0.74
C ILE A 264 11.28 -8.01 -0.39
N THR A 265 10.45 -7.04 -0.78
CA THR A 265 10.64 -6.28 -2.02
C THR A 265 10.60 -4.76 -1.84
N ASN A 266 11.42 -4.05 -2.60
CA ASN A 266 11.47 -2.59 -2.62
C ASN A 266 11.60 -1.93 -1.25
N ASN A 267 12.32 -2.57 -0.32
CA ASN A 267 12.58 -2.00 0.99
C ASN A 267 13.79 -1.08 0.92
N ARG A 268 13.68 0.10 1.52
CA ARG A 268 14.74 1.12 1.56
C ARG A 268 15.16 1.30 3.00
N GLY A 269 16.37 0.87 3.33
CA GLY A 269 17.00 1.06 4.63
C GLY A 269 18.19 1.99 4.58
N ASN A 270 18.71 2.36 5.74
CA ASN A 270 19.88 3.22 5.90
C ASN A 270 20.82 2.62 6.96
N GLY A 271 22.12 2.83 6.82
CA GLY A 271 23.12 2.27 7.72
C GLY A 271 23.37 0.78 7.47
N TYR A 272 22.87 -0.11 8.33
CA TYR A 272 23.30 -1.52 8.35
C TYR A 272 22.65 -2.41 7.25
N GLY A 273 21.38 -2.21 6.91
CA GLY A 273 20.67 -3.07 5.96
C GLY A 273 19.63 -2.29 5.16
N GLY A 274 19.09 -2.92 4.11
CA GLY A 274 17.97 -2.41 3.32
C GLY A 274 16.64 -3.00 3.78
N ALA A 275 16.58 -4.32 3.96
CA ALA A 275 15.37 -4.99 4.43
C ALA A 275 15.46 -5.52 5.87
N ILE A 276 16.44 -6.37 6.19
CA ILE A 276 16.51 -7.06 7.48
C ILE A 276 17.83 -6.79 8.20
N VAL A 277 17.75 -6.40 9.47
CA VAL A 277 18.88 -6.42 10.40
C VAL A 277 18.64 -7.46 11.48
N VAL A 278 19.60 -8.37 11.60
CA VAL A 278 19.72 -9.33 12.71
C VAL A 278 20.96 -8.98 13.49
N ASP A 279 20.77 -8.42 14.68
CA ASP A 279 21.84 -7.99 15.55
C ASP A 279 21.73 -8.71 16.90
N VAL A 280 22.28 -9.92 16.93
CA VAL A 280 22.20 -10.82 18.08
C VAL A 280 23.61 -11.04 18.58
N GLY A 281 23.98 -10.46 19.73
CA GLY A 281 25.33 -10.57 20.30
C GLY A 281 25.75 -11.98 20.78
N SER A 282 25.05 -13.03 20.34
CA SER A 282 25.19 -14.43 20.77
C SER A 282 25.02 -15.38 19.59
N LYS A 283 25.31 -16.66 19.81
CA LYS A 283 25.05 -17.72 18.84
C LYS A 283 23.54 -17.87 18.60
N CYS A 284 23.14 -17.85 17.33
CA CYS A 284 21.76 -17.90 16.87
C CYS A 284 21.62 -18.73 15.60
N THR A 285 20.64 -19.62 15.54
CA THR A 285 20.28 -20.30 14.28
C THR A 285 19.49 -19.36 13.40
N ILE A 286 19.98 -19.06 12.20
CA ILE A 286 19.33 -18.15 11.25
C ILE A 286 19.10 -18.93 9.96
N ASN A 287 17.86 -19.01 9.49
CA ASN A 287 17.51 -19.71 8.25
C ASN A 287 16.54 -18.89 7.40
N MET A 288 16.84 -18.76 6.11
CA MET A 288 15.96 -18.19 5.09
C MET A 288 15.65 -19.29 4.08
N VAL A 289 14.39 -19.70 3.99
CA VAL A 289 13.95 -20.83 3.17
C VAL A 289 12.94 -20.33 2.14
N ASP A 290 13.13 -20.69 0.87
CA ASP A 290 12.21 -20.34 -0.23
C ASP A 290 11.82 -18.85 -0.28
N SER A 291 12.64 -17.96 0.29
CA SER A 291 12.30 -16.55 0.45
C SER A 291 12.90 -15.74 -0.70
N PHE A 292 12.22 -14.66 -1.07
CA PHE A 292 12.58 -13.86 -2.23
C PHE A 292 12.84 -12.42 -1.85
N PHE A 293 14.01 -11.92 -2.26
CA PHE A 293 14.43 -10.55 -2.06
C PHE A 293 14.54 -9.83 -3.40
N ASN A 294 14.04 -8.60 -3.49
CA ASN A 294 14.17 -7.86 -4.75
C ASN A 294 14.09 -6.37 -4.54
N GLU A 295 14.87 -5.64 -5.33
CA GLU A 295 14.89 -4.17 -5.30
C GLU A 295 15.10 -3.60 -3.90
N ASN A 296 15.65 -4.36 -2.95
CA ASN A 296 15.98 -3.79 -1.65
C ASN A 296 17.24 -2.95 -1.81
N SER A 297 17.35 -1.89 -1.02
CA SER A 297 18.55 -1.04 -0.97
C SER A 297 18.85 -0.63 0.44
N GLY A 298 20.12 -0.78 0.83
CA GLY A 298 20.65 -0.33 2.10
C GLY A 298 22.13 0.03 1.97
N THR A 299 22.65 0.80 2.93
CA THR A 299 24.01 1.35 2.82
C THR A 299 25.10 0.28 2.94
N LYS A 300 24.98 -0.66 3.90
CA LYS A 300 25.95 -1.76 4.05
C LYS A 300 25.53 -3.02 3.32
N SER A 301 24.25 -3.40 3.37
CA SER A 301 23.68 -4.57 2.71
C SER A 301 22.28 -4.22 2.22
N ASN A 302 21.89 -4.75 1.07
CA ASN A 302 20.54 -4.52 0.54
C ASN A 302 19.52 -5.44 1.22
N ASP A 303 19.81 -6.73 1.33
CA ASP A 303 18.82 -7.72 1.76
C ASP A 303 18.90 -7.97 3.26
N ILE A 304 20.02 -8.48 3.76
CA ILE A 304 20.16 -8.87 5.17
C ILE A 304 21.54 -8.50 5.72
N TRP A 305 21.56 -7.80 6.83
CA TRP A 305 22.77 -7.61 7.63
C TRP A 305 22.68 -8.38 8.94
N ILE A 306 23.71 -9.16 9.24
CA ILE A 306 23.75 -10.07 10.38
C ILE A 306 24.99 -9.78 11.23
N ARG A 307 24.81 -9.54 12.52
CA ARG A 307 25.85 -9.63 13.55
C ARG A 307 25.50 -10.75 14.51
N SER A 308 26.41 -11.72 14.64
CA SER A 308 26.30 -12.85 15.56
C SER A 308 27.67 -13.41 15.94
N THR A 309 27.70 -14.28 16.96
CA THR A 309 28.91 -15.02 17.35
C THR A 309 28.99 -16.40 16.68
N ASN A 310 28.14 -16.68 15.68
CA ASN A 310 28.15 -17.94 14.93
C ASN A 310 29.47 -18.14 14.18
N SER A 311 30.01 -19.35 14.22
CA SER A 311 31.17 -19.70 13.39
C SER A 311 30.78 -19.74 11.89
N GLN A 312 31.77 -19.73 11.01
CA GLN A 312 31.55 -19.85 9.57
C GLN A 312 30.94 -21.20 9.16
N SER A 313 31.15 -22.27 9.95
CA SER A 313 30.49 -23.55 9.69
C SER A 313 29.01 -23.55 10.10
N GLU A 314 28.60 -22.64 10.99
CA GLU A 314 27.24 -22.55 11.52
C GLU A 314 26.35 -21.58 10.74
N LEU A 315 26.94 -20.51 10.20
CA LEU A 315 26.27 -19.57 9.29
C LEU A 315 27.01 -19.52 7.96
N ASN A 316 26.43 -20.15 6.94
CA ASN A 316 26.99 -20.25 5.60
C ASN A 316 25.87 -20.22 4.54
N SER A 317 26.22 -20.41 3.26
CA SER A 317 25.26 -20.37 2.16
C SER A 317 24.11 -21.38 2.29
N SER A 318 24.29 -22.49 3.00
CA SER A 318 23.22 -23.49 3.19
C SER A 318 22.04 -22.96 4.01
N ASN A 319 22.28 -21.97 4.89
CA ASN A 319 21.24 -21.30 5.68
C ASN A 319 20.27 -20.48 4.83
N PHE A 320 20.65 -20.19 3.58
CA PHE A 320 19.87 -19.44 2.62
C PHE A 320 19.54 -20.27 1.37
N ASN A 321 19.86 -21.56 1.40
CA ASN A 321 19.63 -22.48 0.29
C ASN A 321 18.14 -22.49 -0.04
N THR A 322 17.79 -22.39 -1.32
CA THR A 322 16.42 -22.17 -1.87
C THR A 322 15.87 -20.74 -1.83
N SER A 323 16.56 -19.78 -1.22
CA SER A 323 16.18 -18.36 -1.31
C SER A 323 16.85 -17.68 -2.50
N PHE A 324 16.22 -16.63 -3.01
CA PHE A 324 16.66 -15.93 -4.22
C PHE A 324 16.75 -14.42 -3.98
N SER A 325 17.59 -13.73 -4.76
CA SER A 325 17.64 -12.27 -4.75
C SER A 325 17.95 -11.67 -6.12
N ASP A 326 17.20 -10.61 -6.46
CA ASP A 326 17.36 -9.79 -7.67
C ASP A 326 17.62 -8.30 -7.36
N SER A 327 17.95 -8.01 -6.10
CA SER A 327 18.45 -6.70 -5.66
C SER A 327 19.77 -6.34 -6.36
N LEU A 328 20.04 -5.05 -6.60
CA LEU A 328 21.19 -4.58 -7.39
C LEU A 328 22.56 -4.99 -6.81
N LEU A 329 22.66 -5.02 -5.48
CA LEU A 329 23.81 -5.52 -4.72
C LEU A 329 23.29 -6.50 -3.65
N PRO A 330 22.90 -7.73 -4.05
CA PRO A 330 21.92 -8.61 -3.38
C PRO A 330 22.49 -9.36 -2.16
N HIS A 331 23.26 -8.65 -1.35
CA HIS A 331 24.18 -9.28 -0.44
C HIS A 331 23.57 -9.44 0.93
N ILE A 332 23.65 -10.67 1.43
CA ILE A 332 23.62 -10.91 2.86
C ILE A 332 25.02 -10.66 3.38
N LYS A 333 25.16 -9.76 4.35
CA LYS A 333 26.45 -9.50 5.02
C LYS A 333 26.42 -10.02 6.45
N GLN A 334 27.43 -10.79 6.82
CA GLN A 334 27.66 -11.24 8.18
C GLN A 334 28.89 -10.54 8.75
N VAL A 335 28.79 -10.09 10.01
CA VAL A 335 29.91 -9.56 10.80
C VAL A 335 30.07 -10.44 12.04
N ASN A 336 31.23 -11.09 12.20
CA ASN A 336 31.61 -11.82 13.39
C ASN A 336 33.03 -11.43 13.83
N GLY A 337 33.19 -10.92 15.05
CA GLY A 337 34.51 -10.59 15.60
C GLY A 337 35.33 -9.58 14.78
N GLY A 338 34.67 -8.72 13.99
CA GLY A 338 35.32 -7.78 13.08
C GLY A 338 35.66 -8.33 11.69
N GLN A 339 35.41 -9.62 11.43
CA GLN A 339 35.48 -10.21 10.09
C GLN A 339 34.13 -10.09 9.39
N GLU A 340 34.15 -9.65 8.13
CA GLU A 340 32.97 -9.56 7.29
C GLU A 340 32.93 -10.70 6.26
N GLN A 341 31.76 -11.30 6.08
CA GLN A 341 31.49 -12.28 5.03
C GLN A 341 30.28 -11.85 4.22
N THR A 342 30.28 -12.16 2.93
CA THR A 342 29.18 -11.84 2.02
C THR A 342 28.65 -13.12 1.38
N PHE A 343 27.33 -13.28 1.39
CA PHE A 343 26.63 -14.36 0.70
C PHE A 343 25.75 -13.77 -0.40
N ASN A 344 25.79 -14.39 -1.58
CA ASN A 344 24.98 -14.02 -2.73
C ASN A 344 23.91 -15.09 -2.92
N LEU A 345 22.67 -14.66 -3.12
CA LEU A 345 21.58 -15.55 -3.50
C LEU A 345 21.53 -15.69 -5.02
N SER A 346 20.94 -16.78 -5.49
CA SER A 346 20.70 -16.98 -6.92
C SER A 346 19.59 -16.07 -7.45
N HIS A 347 19.65 -15.75 -8.73
CA HIS A 347 18.58 -15.10 -9.50
C HIS A 347 17.30 -15.95 -9.48
N PHE A 348 16.13 -15.31 -9.36
CA PHE A 348 14.85 -15.99 -9.48
C PHE A 348 14.31 -15.93 -10.92
N THR A 349 14.09 -17.08 -11.55
CA THR A 349 13.64 -17.17 -12.94
C THR A 349 12.23 -16.59 -13.20
N GLY A 350 11.44 -16.33 -12.15
CA GLY A 350 10.18 -15.61 -12.24
C GLY A 350 10.32 -14.09 -12.40
N VAL A 351 11.55 -13.58 -12.39
CA VAL A 351 11.93 -12.20 -12.68
C VAL A 351 12.74 -12.17 -13.96
N ILE A 352 12.40 -11.27 -14.88
CA ILE A 352 13.12 -11.12 -16.14
C ILE A 352 13.40 -9.65 -16.42
N PHE A 353 14.53 -9.39 -17.05
CA PHE A 353 14.96 -8.06 -17.47
C PHE A 353 14.94 -7.97 -19.00
N VAL A 354 14.53 -6.80 -19.51
CA VAL A 354 14.55 -6.48 -20.94
C VAL A 354 15.32 -5.18 -21.20
N SER A 355 16.08 -5.17 -22.30
CA SER A 355 16.81 -4.00 -22.77
C SER A 355 17.13 -4.09 -24.27
N ASN A 356 16.98 -2.96 -24.96
CA ASN A 356 17.35 -2.76 -26.36
C ASN A 356 18.86 -2.56 -26.56
N LYS A 357 19.63 -2.42 -25.47
CA LYS A 357 21.09 -2.27 -25.53
C LYS A 357 21.72 -3.55 -26.06
N THR A 358 22.78 -3.40 -26.85
CA THR A 358 23.59 -4.52 -27.32
C THR A 358 24.28 -5.19 -26.13
N VAL A 359 24.15 -6.51 -26.03
CA VAL A 359 24.82 -7.33 -25.01
C VAL A 359 25.75 -8.35 -25.68
N SER A 360 26.83 -8.71 -25.02
CA SER A 360 27.73 -9.76 -25.47
C SER A 360 27.22 -11.14 -25.04
N GLY A 361 27.21 -12.10 -25.98
CA GLY A 361 26.75 -13.47 -25.74
C GLY A 361 25.22 -13.65 -25.81
N THR A 362 24.74 -14.79 -25.34
CA THR A 362 23.32 -15.18 -25.41
C THR A 362 22.51 -14.50 -24.31
N ARG A 363 21.42 -13.82 -24.71
CA ARG A 363 20.42 -13.26 -23.78
C ARG A 363 19.71 -14.37 -23.02
N ASP A 364 19.65 -14.27 -21.70
CA ASP A 364 19.02 -15.26 -20.82
C ASP A 364 17.93 -14.66 -19.91
N GLY A 365 17.70 -13.34 -20.02
CA GLY A 365 16.69 -12.64 -19.23
C GLY A 365 17.19 -12.19 -17.86
N SER A 366 18.44 -12.49 -17.47
CA SER A 366 19.07 -11.91 -16.29
C SER A 366 19.35 -10.41 -16.48
N ARG A 367 19.66 -9.70 -15.40
CA ARG A 367 19.98 -8.28 -15.44
C ARG A 367 21.20 -7.97 -16.31
N ASP A 368 22.19 -8.86 -16.35
CA ASP A 368 23.42 -8.71 -17.14
C ASP A 368 23.22 -9.07 -18.61
N LYS A 369 22.28 -9.96 -18.91
CA LYS A 369 21.97 -10.41 -20.27
C LYS A 369 20.45 -10.38 -20.52
N PRO A 370 19.84 -9.18 -20.45
CA PRO A 370 18.39 -9.01 -20.59
C PRO A 370 17.89 -9.48 -21.94
N TYR A 371 16.61 -9.86 -22.04
CA TYR A 371 15.98 -10.11 -23.34
C TYR A 371 15.81 -8.84 -24.16
N LEU A 372 15.65 -8.99 -25.49
CA LEU A 372 15.51 -7.85 -26.39
C LEU A 372 14.10 -7.30 -26.38
N LEU A 373 13.08 -8.18 -26.34
CA LEU A 373 11.67 -7.81 -26.35
C LEU A 373 10.97 -8.36 -25.11
N ILE A 374 9.85 -7.74 -24.73
CA ILE A 374 9.02 -8.24 -23.62
C ILE A 374 8.47 -9.64 -23.96
N GLN A 375 8.04 -9.86 -25.20
CA GLN A 375 7.45 -11.13 -25.63
C GLN A 375 8.40 -12.33 -25.50
N ASP A 376 9.71 -12.12 -25.60
CA ASP A 376 10.73 -13.16 -25.42
C ASP A 376 10.72 -13.75 -23.99
N SER A 377 10.19 -12.99 -23.03
CA SER A 377 10.14 -13.36 -21.62
C SER A 377 9.04 -14.37 -21.31
N PHE A 378 7.92 -14.36 -22.04
CA PHE A 378 6.72 -15.14 -21.67
C PHE A 378 6.92 -16.66 -21.63
N PRO A 379 7.63 -17.30 -22.58
CA PRO A 379 7.89 -18.73 -22.49
C PRO A 379 8.68 -19.15 -21.23
N LYS A 380 9.37 -18.21 -20.59
CA LYS A 380 10.23 -18.45 -19.41
C LYS A 380 9.55 -18.16 -18.09
N LEU A 381 8.57 -17.26 -18.06
CA LEU A 381 7.84 -16.90 -16.85
C LEU A 381 6.82 -17.96 -16.40
N ASN A 382 6.53 -18.96 -17.22
CA ASN A 382 5.67 -20.10 -16.87
C ASN A 382 6.42 -21.14 -16.01
N TYR A 383 6.96 -20.69 -14.87
CA TYR A 383 7.70 -21.52 -13.93
C TYR A 383 6.81 -21.92 -12.75
N THR A 384 6.97 -23.15 -12.23
CA THR A 384 6.16 -23.70 -11.13
C THR A 384 6.90 -23.80 -9.80
N SER A 385 8.18 -23.40 -9.73
CA SER A 385 8.94 -23.46 -8.49
C SER A 385 8.55 -22.36 -7.51
N LYS A 386 8.95 -22.57 -6.26
CA LYS A 386 8.79 -21.58 -5.19
C LYS A 386 9.67 -20.33 -5.40
N PRO A 387 9.25 -19.18 -4.83
CA PRO A 387 7.95 -18.95 -4.19
C PRO A 387 6.83 -18.87 -5.24
N VAL A 388 5.84 -19.77 -5.11
CA VAL A 388 4.76 -19.92 -6.10
C VAL A 388 3.82 -18.73 -6.13
N ASN A 389 3.71 -18.03 -4.98
CA ASN A 389 2.78 -16.91 -4.78
C ASN A 389 3.34 -15.56 -5.25
N MET A 390 4.53 -15.51 -5.84
CA MET A 390 5.10 -14.27 -6.36
C MET A 390 4.54 -13.95 -7.76
N ALA A 391 4.10 -12.71 -8.00
CA ALA A 391 3.78 -12.25 -9.35
C ALA A 391 5.02 -12.33 -10.24
N ARG A 392 4.86 -12.84 -11.46
CA ARG A 392 5.94 -12.88 -12.45
C ARG A 392 6.24 -11.46 -12.87
N THR A 393 7.51 -11.07 -12.92
CA THR A 393 7.88 -9.66 -13.08
C THR A 393 8.83 -9.45 -14.25
N ILE A 394 8.54 -8.45 -15.08
CA ILE A 394 9.40 -7.99 -16.17
C ILE A 394 9.86 -6.56 -15.86
N TYR A 395 11.17 -6.36 -15.85
CA TYR A 395 11.84 -5.08 -15.65
C TYR A 395 12.35 -4.52 -16.97
N ILE A 396 11.97 -3.29 -17.29
CA ILE A 396 12.50 -2.57 -18.44
C ILE A 396 13.68 -1.70 -17.99
N LEU A 397 14.87 -1.95 -18.53
CA LEU A 397 16.12 -1.29 -18.10
C LEU A 397 16.49 -0.02 -18.90
N ASP A 398 15.70 0.34 -19.91
CA ASP A 398 15.98 1.50 -20.76
C ASP A 398 15.06 2.67 -20.45
N GLU A 399 15.59 3.90 -20.55
CA GLU A 399 14.82 5.12 -20.28
C GLU A 399 13.67 5.33 -21.28
N ILE A 400 13.88 4.92 -22.53
CA ILE A 400 12.88 4.93 -23.60
C ILE A 400 12.69 3.51 -24.10
N TRP A 401 11.45 3.03 -24.10
CA TRP A 401 11.08 1.70 -24.55
C TRP A 401 10.11 1.80 -25.72
N ASP A 402 10.50 1.25 -26.88
CA ASP A 402 9.68 1.19 -28.10
C ASP A 402 9.40 -0.28 -28.43
N ASP A 403 8.32 -0.79 -27.85
CA ASP A 403 7.87 -2.17 -28.06
C ASP A 403 6.34 -2.25 -28.01
N VAL A 404 5.81 -3.36 -28.51
CA VAL A 404 4.37 -3.64 -28.56
C VAL A 404 4.11 -5.02 -28.00
N ILE A 405 3.10 -5.11 -27.14
CA ILE A 405 2.64 -6.39 -26.61
C ILE A 405 1.37 -6.80 -27.35
N VAL A 406 1.44 -7.85 -28.16
CA VAL A 406 0.30 -8.31 -28.99
C VAL A 406 -0.19 -9.67 -28.52
N VAL A 407 -1.50 -9.79 -28.25
CA VAL A 407 -2.27 -11.03 -28.00
C VAL A 407 -1.60 -11.94 -26.96
N VAL A 408 -1.48 -11.48 -25.72
CA VAL A 408 -0.84 -12.27 -24.65
C VAL A 408 -1.86 -12.96 -23.77
N SER A 409 -1.60 -14.22 -23.44
CA SER A 409 -2.36 -14.98 -22.45
C SER A 409 -1.39 -15.51 -21.42
N PHE A 410 -1.59 -15.19 -20.15
CA PHE A 410 -0.69 -15.57 -19.08
C PHE A 410 -1.48 -16.06 -17.87
N ALA A 411 -1.19 -17.27 -17.42
CA ALA A 411 -1.98 -17.90 -16.35
C ALA A 411 -1.67 -17.35 -14.96
N ASN A 412 -0.43 -16.87 -14.75
CA ASN A 412 -0.01 -16.27 -13.49
C ASN A 412 -0.18 -14.75 -13.53
N PRO A 413 -0.31 -14.06 -12.39
CA PRO A 413 -0.22 -12.61 -12.37
C PRO A 413 1.12 -12.13 -12.95
N LEU A 414 1.06 -11.14 -13.85
CA LEU A 414 2.21 -10.52 -14.51
C LEU A 414 2.34 -9.06 -14.09
N THR A 415 3.53 -8.67 -13.66
CA THR A 415 3.91 -7.28 -13.42
C THR A 415 4.92 -6.84 -14.48
N ILE A 416 4.66 -5.73 -15.16
CA ILE A 416 5.63 -5.08 -16.05
C ILE A 416 5.94 -3.71 -15.45
N LYS A 417 7.22 -3.42 -15.24
CA LYS A 417 7.61 -2.20 -14.57
C LYS A 417 8.97 -1.66 -14.94
N SER A 418 9.22 -0.42 -14.55
CA SER A 418 10.54 0.20 -14.68
C SER A 418 11.59 -0.53 -13.84
N GLY A 419 12.70 -0.88 -14.48
CA GLY A 419 13.92 -1.37 -13.84
C GLY A 419 15.01 -0.33 -13.70
N LEU A 420 14.71 0.94 -13.96
CA LEU A 420 15.61 2.08 -13.78
C LEU A 420 15.90 2.32 -12.29
N ASP A 421 16.94 3.09 -12.00
CA ASP A 421 17.26 3.50 -10.62
C ASP A 421 16.23 4.49 -10.05
N ASP A 422 16.29 4.71 -8.74
CA ASP A 422 15.54 5.79 -8.11
C ASP A 422 16.16 7.16 -8.45
N ASP A 423 15.35 8.22 -8.38
CA ASP A 423 15.79 9.60 -8.43
C ASP A 423 16.33 10.08 -7.06
N GLU A 424 16.74 11.34 -6.99
CA GLU A 424 17.29 11.95 -5.77
C GLU A 424 16.30 11.97 -4.59
N ASN A 425 15.00 11.87 -4.86
CA ASN A 425 13.95 11.80 -3.86
C ASN A 425 13.64 10.36 -3.41
N GLY A 426 14.38 9.37 -3.93
CA GLY A 426 14.14 7.95 -3.67
C GLY A 426 12.89 7.43 -4.40
N ASN A 427 12.48 8.09 -5.47
CA ASN A 427 11.35 7.68 -6.30
C ASN A 427 11.85 6.93 -7.53
N ARG A 428 11.26 5.78 -7.82
CA ARG A 428 11.61 5.00 -9.00
C ARG A 428 11.44 5.82 -10.28
N LYS A 429 12.51 5.97 -11.06
CA LYS A 429 12.45 6.61 -12.37
C LYS A 429 11.51 5.83 -13.28
N LYS A 430 10.73 6.55 -14.08
CA LYS A 430 9.74 5.94 -14.96
C LYS A 430 10.33 5.71 -16.35
N VAL A 431 10.14 4.51 -16.88
CA VAL A 431 10.43 4.24 -18.29
C VAL A 431 9.42 4.98 -19.16
N THR A 432 9.90 5.69 -20.18
CA THR A 432 9.04 6.29 -21.20
C THR A 432 8.73 5.25 -22.26
N TRP A 433 7.54 4.66 -22.19
CA TRP A 433 7.06 3.71 -23.17
C TRP A 433 6.35 4.44 -24.30
N ILE A 434 6.90 4.30 -25.51
CA ILE A 434 6.36 4.81 -26.76
C ILE A 434 6.08 3.66 -27.72
N THR A 435 5.40 3.95 -28.82
CA THR A 435 5.45 3.08 -29.99
C THR A 435 5.66 3.92 -31.23
N THR A 436 6.58 3.53 -32.11
CA THR A 436 6.74 4.16 -33.43
C THR A 436 6.02 3.39 -34.54
N ARG A 437 5.49 2.21 -34.22
CA ARG A 437 4.82 1.32 -35.18
C ARG A 437 3.40 1.79 -35.47
N ALA A 438 2.94 1.53 -36.69
CA ALA A 438 1.57 1.82 -37.12
C ALA A 438 0.59 0.76 -36.59
N ILE A 439 0.32 0.82 -35.28
CA ILE A 439 -0.51 -0.14 -34.54
C ILE A 439 -1.70 0.55 -33.88
N ASP A 440 -2.77 -0.19 -33.68
CA ASP A 440 -3.96 0.24 -32.96
C ASP A 440 -3.72 0.29 -31.44
N LYS A 441 -2.92 -0.64 -30.90
CA LYS A 441 -2.77 -0.88 -29.45
C LYS A 441 -1.32 -1.10 -29.03
N THR A 442 -0.82 -0.37 -28.01
CA THR A 442 0.52 -0.63 -27.45
C THR A 442 0.57 -1.93 -26.65
N ILE A 443 -0.44 -2.17 -25.81
CA ILE A 443 -0.60 -3.40 -25.04
C ILE A 443 -1.95 -4.03 -25.36
N PHE A 444 -1.94 -5.24 -25.91
CA PHE A 444 -3.11 -6.08 -26.12
C PHE A 444 -3.00 -7.38 -25.32
N TYR A 445 -3.72 -7.44 -24.20
CA TYR A 445 -3.66 -8.52 -23.22
C TYR A 445 -4.97 -9.31 -23.19
N ARG A 446 -4.93 -10.63 -23.23
CA ARG A 446 -6.13 -11.47 -23.39
C ARG A 446 -6.59 -12.11 -22.08
N THR A 447 -5.69 -12.80 -21.39
CA THR A 447 -6.04 -13.50 -20.14
C THR A 447 -4.93 -13.36 -19.12
N GLY A 448 -5.31 -13.22 -17.85
CA GLY A 448 -4.40 -13.07 -16.72
C GLY A 448 -4.57 -11.74 -15.99
N ASP A 449 -4.02 -11.67 -14.78
CA ASP A 449 -3.92 -10.43 -14.02
C ASP A 449 -2.67 -9.66 -14.47
N LEU A 450 -2.83 -8.38 -14.83
CA LEU A 450 -1.75 -7.51 -15.28
C LEU A 450 -1.54 -6.35 -14.29
N THR A 451 -0.29 -6.13 -13.90
CA THR A 451 0.14 -4.94 -13.16
C THR A 451 1.13 -4.14 -13.99
N LEU A 452 0.90 -2.83 -14.11
CA LEU A 452 1.82 -1.89 -14.73
C LEU A 452 2.31 -0.91 -13.66
N GLU A 453 3.62 -0.81 -13.46
CA GLU A 453 4.17 -0.02 -12.35
C GLU A 453 5.32 0.89 -12.79
N SER A 454 5.26 2.16 -12.37
CA SER A 454 6.31 3.16 -12.63
C SER A 454 6.65 3.33 -14.11
N ILE A 455 5.63 3.40 -14.97
CA ILE A 455 5.78 3.60 -16.43
C ILE A 455 5.18 4.93 -16.82
N GLN A 456 5.86 5.65 -17.70
CA GLN A 456 5.31 6.81 -18.39
C GLN A 456 4.92 6.40 -19.82
N PHE A 457 3.64 6.37 -20.12
CA PHE A 457 3.13 6.16 -21.47
C PHE A 457 3.06 7.47 -22.22
N ASN A 458 3.72 7.53 -23.38
CA ASN A 458 3.70 8.66 -24.28
C ASN A 458 3.23 8.21 -25.66
N PHE A 459 2.29 8.96 -26.24
CA PHE A 459 2.05 8.86 -27.68
C PHE A 459 3.24 9.43 -28.45
N SER A 460 3.55 8.84 -29.60
CA SER A 460 4.54 9.38 -30.52
C SER A 460 3.87 9.94 -31.78
N ILE A 461 4.48 10.95 -32.40
CA ILE A 461 4.06 11.46 -33.71
C ILE A 461 5.10 11.01 -34.71
N VAL A 462 4.72 10.08 -35.58
CA VAL A 462 5.58 9.55 -36.64
C VAL A 462 4.96 9.91 -37.98
N SER A 463 5.66 10.73 -38.76
CA SER A 463 5.20 11.21 -40.06
C SER A 463 3.83 11.91 -40.01
N GLY A 464 3.59 12.69 -38.95
CA GLY A 464 2.33 13.43 -38.75
C GLY A 464 1.15 12.59 -38.23
N GLN A 465 1.35 11.29 -37.95
CA GLN A 465 0.32 10.42 -37.38
C GLN A 465 0.65 10.05 -35.93
N VAL A 466 -0.37 10.06 -35.08
CA VAL A 466 -0.31 9.66 -33.67
C VAL A 466 -0.19 8.14 -33.53
N ARG A 467 0.66 7.68 -32.60
CA ARG A 467 0.95 6.27 -32.31
C ARG A 467 0.87 5.97 -30.82
N PRO A 468 0.17 4.90 -30.37
CA PRO A 468 -0.74 4.06 -31.16
C PRO A 468 -1.94 4.86 -31.67
N TYR A 469 -2.69 4.33 -32.64
CA TYR A 469 -3.83 5.04 -33.24
C TYR A 469 -5.09 5.07 -32.36
N ASN A 470 -5.30 4.05 -31.51
CA ASN A 470 -6.53 3.88 -30.75
C ASN A 470 -6.25 3.83 -29.23
N ASP A 471 -5.74 2.69 -28.73
CA ASP A 471 -5.64 2.44 -27.29
C ASP A 471 -4.18 2.29 -26.85
N LEU A 472 -3.84 2.81 -25.67
CA LEU A 472 -2.56 2.45 -25.04
C LEU A 472 -2.61 1.02 -24.50
N ILE A 473 -3.70 0.67 -23.80
CA ILE A 473 -3.87 -0.61 -23.13
C ILE A 473 -5.27 -1.13 -23.46
N ASN A 474 -5.32 -2.31 -24.06
CA ASN A 474 -6.53 -3.03 -24.37
C ASN A 474 -6.45 -4.41 -23.74
N ILE A 475 -7.44 -4.75 -22.90
CA ILE A 475 -7.51 -6.04 -22.24
C ILE A 475 -8.81 -6.74 -22.69
N ASN A 476 -8.68 -7.90 -23.32
CA ASN A 476 -9.79 -8.67 -23.88
C ASN A 476 -9.85 -10.07 -23.25
N GLY A 477 -10.69 -10.24 -22.23
CA GLY A 477 -11.01 -11.54 -21.66
C GLY A 477 -11.93 -11.42 -20.45
N THR A 478 -12.41 -12.56 -19.97
CA THR A 478 -13.24 -12.64 -18.77
C THR A 478 -12.38 -12.88 -17.53
N ASN A 479 -12.76 -12.26 -16.41
CA ASN A 479 -12.15 -12.48 -15.09
C ASN A 479 -10.67 -12.07 -14.94
N ASN A 480 -10.22 -11.08 -15.72
CA ASN A 480 -8.89 -10.47 -15.56
C ASN A 480 -8.94 -9.31 -14.56
N ALA A 481 -7.82 -9.01 -13.88
CA ALA A 481 -7.61 -7.76 -13.16
C ALA A 481 -6.54 -6.90 -13.83
N LEU A 482 -6.74 -5.58 -13.83
CA LEU A 482 -5.70 -4.61 -14.16
C LEU A 482 -5.38 -3.76 -12.94
N THR A 483 -4.11 -3.69 -12.58
CA THR A 483 -3.60 -2.77 -11.58
C THR A 483 -2.58 -1.82 -12.22
N VAL A 484 -2.77 -0.51 -12.06
CA VAL A 484 -1.82 0.51 -12.51
C VAL A 484 -1.29 1.24 -11.30
N ILE A 485 0.04 1.27 -11.14
CA ILE A 485 0.69 1.79 -9.93
C ILE A 485 1.73 2.84 -10.32
N SER A 486 1.56 4.07 -9.85
CA SER A 486 2.57 5.14 -10.02
C SER A 486 2.95 5.40 -11.48
N CYS A 487 1.99 5.35 -12.41
CA CYS A 487 2.23 5.55 -13.85
C CYS A 487 1.87 6.97 -14.30
N ILE A 488 2.48 7.43 -15.39
CA ILE A 488 2.13 8.70 -16.04
C ILE A 488 1.55 8.42 -17.41
N PHE A 489 0.41 9.02 -17.74
CA PHE A 489 -0.21 8.94 -19.06
C PHE A 489 -0.20 10.32 -19.71
N ASN A 490 0.64 10.50 -20.73
CA ASN A 490 0.74 11.73 -21.49
C ASN A 490 0.15 11.55 -22.89
N GLY A 491 -0.68 12.50 -23.31
CA GLY A 491 -1.12 12.61 -24.71
C GLY A 491 -2.50 12.04 -25.00
N LEU A 492 -3.36 11.92 -23.99
CA LEU A 492 -4.79 11.67 -24.22
C LEU A 492 -5.34 12.80 -25.11
N GLY A 493 -5.88 12.48 -26.29
CA GLY A 493 -6.67 13.41 -27.11
C GLY A 493 -5.97 14.24 -28.20
N PHE A 494 -4.84 13.82 -28.76
CA PHE A 494 -4.39 14.40 -30.04
C PHE A 494 -5.34 13.97 -31.19
N ASP A 495 -5.97 14.94 -31.84
CA ASP A 495 -6.78 14.81 -33.07
C ASP A 495 -8.16 14.12 -32.99
N GLY A 496 -8.94 14.35 -31.92
CA GLY A 496 -10.39 14.08 -31.95
C GLY A 496 -10.81 12.60 -31.98
N ASN A 497 -9.85 11.68 -31.94
CA ASN A 497 -10.13 10.26 -31.78
C ASN A 497 -10.15 9.91 -30.29
N LEU A 498 -11.25 9.29 -29.87
CA LEU A 498 -11.46 8.74 -28.52
C LEU A 498 -10.32 7.75 -28.20
N VAL A 499 -9.34 8.19 -27.43
CA VAL A 499 -8.47 7.27 -26.71
C VAL A 499 -9.28 6.74 -25.54
N VAL A 500 -9.90 5.58 -25.72
CA VAL A 500 -10.67 4.92 -24.67
C VAL A 500 -9.69 4.31 -23.67
N PHE A 501 -9.52 4.96 -22.53
CA PHE A 501 -8.88 4.31 -21.40
C PHE A 501 -9.86 3.26 -20.86
N LEU A 502 -9.54 1.99 -21.11
CA LEU A 502 -9.87 0.85 -20.25
C LEU A 502 -11.34 0.72 -19.87
N ILE A 503 -12.13 0.13 -20.76
CA ILE A 503 -13.04 -1.01 -20.53
C ILE A 503 -13.74 -1.21 -21.87
N ASP A 504 -13.30 -2.21 -22.64
CA ASP A 504 -14.16 -2.73 -23.69
C ASP A 504 -15.33 -3.42 -22.99
N SER A 505 -16.50 -2.82 -23.13
CA SER A 505 -17.74 -3.20 -22.51
C SER A 505 -18.26 -4.60 -22.87
N GLN A 506 -17.63 -5.31 -23.80
CA GLN A 506 -18.04 -6.66 -24.15
C GLN A 506 -17.64 -7.73 -23.13
N TYR A 507 -16.79 -7.43 -22.13
CA TYR A 507 -16.23 -8.46 -21.24
C TYR A 507 -16.32 -8.10 -19.75
N VAL A 508 -16.59 -9.12 -18.92
CA VAL A 508 -16.65 -9.03 -17.45
C VAL A 508 -15.24 -9.10 -16.89
N TRP A 509 -14.73 -8.04 -16.26
CA TRP A 509 -13.43 -8.08 -15.58
C TRP A 509 -13.62 -8.22 -14.07
N LYS A 510 -12.58 -8.68 -13.37
CA LYS A 510 -12.57 -8.84 -11.93
C LYS A 510 -12.45 -7.49 -11.21
N LEU A 511 -11.53 -6.63 -11.65
CA LEU A 511 -11.23 -5.33 -11.04
C LEU A 511 -10.36 -4.46 -11.97
N VAL A 512 -10.60 -3.14 -12.00
CA VAL A 512 -9.62 -2.14 -12.44
C VAL A 512 -9.24 -1.28 -11.24
N GLU A 513 -7.96 -1.26 -10.90
CA GLU A 513 -7.42 -0.42 -9.83
C GLU A 513 -6.30 0.46 -10.37
N ILE A 514 -6.43 1.77 -10.21
CA ILE A 514 -5.37 2.72 -10.57
C ILE A 514 -5.01 3.53 -9.34
N LYS A 515 -3.78 3.35 -8.85
CA LYS A 515 -3.36 3.93 -7.58
C LYS A 515 -1.97 4.53 -7.66
N SER A 516 -1.74 5.53 -6.84
CA SER A 516 -0.40 6.02 -6.57
C SER A 516 0.14 5.47 -5.26
N ILE A 517 1.43 5.16 -5.25
CA ILE A 517 2.20 5.11 -4.01
C ILE A 517 2.53 6.57 -3.65
N GLN A 518 2.41 6.95 -2.39
CA GLN A 518 2.58 8.35 -1.98
C GLN A 518 3.98 8.89 -2.32
N GLY A 519 4.08 10.11 -2.88
CA GLY A 519 5.35 10.66 -3.40
C GLY A 519 5.73 10.17 -4.80
N ASN A 520 4.98 9.22 -5.36
CA ASN A 520 5.16 8.61 -6.68
C ASN A 520 3.88 8.78 -7.52
N GLU A 521 3.42 10.01 -7.67
CA GLU A 521 2.11 10.36 -8.23
C GLU A 521 1.80 9.62 -9.54
N THR A 522 0.66 8.93 -9.55
CA THR A 522 0.02 8.53 -10.79
C THR A 522 -0.63 9.77 -11.39
N GLN A 523 -0.23 10.13 -12.60
CA GLN A 523 -0.69 11.34 -13.27
C GLN A 523 -1.34 10.97 -14.60
N MET A 524 -2.53 11.49 -14.82
CA MET A 524 -3.24 11.34 -16.09
C MET A 524 -3.43 12.72 -16.70
N ARG A 525 -2.86 12.95 -17.88
CA ARG A 525 -2.90 14.26 -18.52
C ARG A 525 -3.53 14.20 -19.90
N ARG A 526 -4.55 15.04 -20.08
CA ARG A 526 -5.19 15.31 -21.37
C ARG A 526 -4.95 16.76 -21.76
N ARG A 527 -4.35 16.96 -22.94
CA ARG A 527 -4.08 18.29 -23.51
C ARG A 527 -5.13 18.65 -24.56
N THR A 528 -5.29 19.94 -24.85
CA THR A 528 -6.27 20.51 -25.79
C THR A 528 -6.37 19.75 -27.13
N GLY A 529 -7.60 19.46 -27.58
CA GLY A 529 -7.85 18.86 -28.90
C GLY A 529 -9.30 18.42 -29.16
N ASP A 530 -10.01 17.96 -28.13
CA ASP A 530 -11.37 17.43 -28.25
C ASP A 530 -12.25 17.83 -27.06
N LEU A 531 -13.20 18.75 -27.22
CA LEU A 531 -14.07 19.21 -26.12
C LEU A 531 -14.97 18.09 -25.53
N SER A 532 -15.14 16.97 -26.25
CA SER A 532 -15.96 15.84 -25.82
C SER A 532 -15.18 14.72 -25.13
N GLY A 533 -13.84 14.75 -25.20
CA GLY A 533 -12.99 13.72 -24.61
C GLY A 533 -12.97 13.74 -23.08
N SER A 534 -12.72 12.57 -22.50
CA SER A 534 -12.51 12.36 -21.06
C SER A 534 -11.14 11.73 -20.79
N ILE A 535 -10.69 11.71 -19.53
CA ILE A 535 -9.57 10.82 -19.12
C ILE A 535 -10.09 9.40 -18.89
N ILE A 536 -11.28 9.27 -18.29
CA ILE A 536 -11.93 7.98 -18.03
C ILE A 536 -13.37 8.05 -18.55
N THR A 537 -13.77 7.04 -19.33
CA THR A 537 -15.17 6.81 -19.67
C THR A 537 -15.55 5.40 -19.28
N LEU A 538 -16.54 5.29 -18.40
CA LEU A 538 -17.31 4.06 -18.22
C LEU A 538 -18.55 4.16 -19.10
N THR A 539 -18.67 3.32 -20.12
CA THR A 539 -19.79 3.32 -21.04
C THR A 539 -21.03 2.68 -20.41
N SER A 540 -22.19 2.81 -21.05
CA SER A 540 -23.45 2.17 -20.61
C SER A 540 -23.31 0.66 -20.38
N ASP A 541 -22.42 0.03 -21.13
CA ASP A 541 -22.20 -1.41 -21.15
C ASP A 541 -21.04 -1.84 -20.22
N SER A 542 -20.30 -0.90 -19.60
CA SER A 542 -19.29 -1.23 -18.60
C SER A 542 -19.93 -1.95 -17.40
N ILE A 543 -19.30 -3.02 -16.93
CA ILE A 543 -19.78 -3.82 -15.77
C ILE A 543 -18.74 -4.03 -14.68
N THR A 544 -17.49 -3.65 -14.95
CA THR A 544 -16.35 -3.84 -14.08
C THR A 544 -16.23 -2.70 -13.06
N PRO A 545 -16.19 -2.99 -11.75
CA PRO A 545 -15.86 -1.99 -10.73
C PRO A 545 -14.48 -1.37 -10.98
N THR A 546 -14.42 -0.04 -10.95
CA THR A 546 -13.19 0.72 -11.20
C THR A 546 -12.89 1.63 -10.01
N THR A 547 -11.66 1.54 -9.50
CA THR A 547 -11.22 2.30 -8.32
C THR A 547 -9.97 3.10 -8.63
N LEU A 548 -10.02 4.39 -8.31
CA LEU A 548 -8.89 5.31 -8.40
C LEU A 548 -8.53 5.87 -7.03
N ILE A 549 -7.25 5.80 -6.67
CA ILE A 549 -6.77 6.23 -5.35
C ILE A 549 -5.48 7.04 -5.48
N ASN A 550 -5.42 8.23 -4.86
CA ASN A 550 -4.22 9.09 -4.84
C ASN A 550 -3.75 9.52 -6.25
N VAL A 551 -4.66 9.79 -7.19
CA VAL A 551 -4.34 10.13 -8.59
C VAL A 551 -4.43 11.63 -8.83
N ILE A 552 -3.54 12.17 -9.65
CA ILE A 552 -3.65 13.54 -10.18
C ILE A 552 -4.19 13.48 -11.61
N MET A 553 -5.29 14.17 -11.84
CA MET A 553 -5.89 14.30 -13.17
C MET A 553 -5.72 15.73 -13.67
N ILE A 554 -5.14 15.90 -14.85
CA ILE A 554 -4.86 17.21 -15.45
C ILE A 554 -5.58 17.31 -16.79
N VAL A 555 -6.53 18.25 -16.88
CA VAL A 555 -7.33 18.48 -18.10
C VAL A 555 -7.33 19.96 -18.46
N ASP A 556 -6.87 20.29 -19.66
CA ASP A 556 -6.91 21.68 -20.14
C ASP A 556 -8.35 22.14 -20.47
N SER A 557 -9.21 21.25 -20.98
CA SER A 557 -10.66 21.46 -21.25
C SER A 557 -11.41 20.14 -21.48
N GLY A 558 -12.73 20.05 -21.27
CA GLY A 558 -13.55 18.85 -21.54
C GLY A 558 -13.89 18.07 -20.26
N PHE A 559 -13.75 16.74 -20.26
CA PHE A 559 -14.09 15.92 -19.09
C PHE A 559 -12.85 15.32 -18.41
N PHE A 560 -12.89 15.23 -17.07
CA PHE A 560 -12.04 14.33 -16.29
C PHE A 560 -12.59 12.90 -16.41
N VAL A 561 -13.87 12.74 -16.09
CA VAL A 561 -14.53 11.43 -16.00
C VAL A 561 -15.91 11.55 -16.64
N ILE A 562 -16.31 10.53 -17.40
CA ILE A 562 -17.69 10.33 -17.84
C ILE A 562 -18.12 8.93 -17.35
N GLN A 563 -19.14 8.87 -16.51
CA GLN A 563 -19.69 7.61 -16.03
C GLN A 563 -21.12 7.44 -16.54
N GLN A 564 -21.28 6.60 -17.58
CA GLN A 564 -22.54 6.28 -18.26
C GLN A 564 -23.10 4.90 -17.89
N SER A 565 -22.33 4.09 -17.16
CA SER A 565 -22.67 2.72 -16.79
C SER A 565 -23.85 2.62 -15.84
N ASN A 566 -24.67 1.60 -16.09
CA ASN A 566 -25.76 1.20 -15.22
C ASN A 566 -25.39 0.08 -14.25
N LYS A 567 -24.15 -0.43 -14.31
CA LYS A 567 -23.72 -1.64 -13.57
C LYS A 567 -22.37 -1.48 -12.87
N ALA A 568 -21.38 -0.88 -13.53
CA ALA A 568 -20.03 -0.69 -13.01
C ALA A 568 -19.99 0.47 -12.02
N GLN A 569 -19.54 0.23 -10.80
CA GLN A 569 -19.26 1.30 -9.83
C GLN A 569 -17.94 2.00 -10.16
N LEU A 570 -17.89 3.31 -9.89
CA LEU A 570 -16.67 4.11 -9.98
C LEU A 570 -16.37 4.77 -8.64
N THR A 571 -15.20 4.49 -8.09
CA THR A 571 -14.71 5.10 -6.84
C THR A 571 -13.50 5.98 -7.12
N LEU A 572 -13.58 7.24 -6.71
CA LEU A 572 -12.56 8.28 -6.86
C LEU A 572 -12.13 8.76 -5.46
N SER A 573 -11.01 8.25 -4.96
CA SER A 573 -10.53 8.51 -3.59
C SER A 573 -9.23 9.31 -3.58
N ASN A 574 -9.19 10.42 -2.84
CA ASN A 574 -8.03 11.31 -2.75
C ASN A 574 -7.48 11.74 -4.13
N ILE A 575 -8.37 12.20 -5.01
CA ILE A 575 -8.03 12.65 -6.35
C ILE A 575 -7.74 14.16 -6.34
N GLU A 576 -6.69 14.58 -7.04
CA GLU A 576 -6.45 15.99 -7.34
C GLU A 576 -6.81 16.29 -8.80
N PHE A 577 -7.98 16.93 -9.00
CA PHE A 577 -8.46 17.38 -10.29
C PHE A 577 -7.89 18.78 -10.60
N ILE A 578 -7.08 18.89 -11.64
CA ILE A 578 -6.39 20.13 -12.03
C ILE A 578 -6.82 20.56 -13.44
N GLY A 579 -7.36 21.77 -13.55
CA GLY A 579 -7.70 22.41 -14.83
C GLY A 579 -9.21 22.58 -15.06
N ALA A 580 -9.62 22.72 -16.32
CA ALA A 580 -11.00 23.06 -16.72
C ALA A 580 -11.78 21.83 -17.20
N GLY A 581 -11.62 20.70 -16.50
CA GLY A 581 -12.35 19.46 -16.75
C GLY A 581 -13.64 19.36 -15.92
N THR A 582 -14.57 18.51 -16.38
CA THR A 582 -15.82 18.16 -15.66
C THR A 582 -15.85 16.67 -15.30
N VAL A 583 -16.35 16.31 -14.12
CA VAL A 583 -16.78 14.93 -13.80
C VAL A 583 -18.27 14.80 -14.15
N LYS A 584 -18.61 13.90 -15.06
CA LYS A 584 -19.97 13.72 -15.58
C LYS A 584 -20.54 12.35 -15.19
N GLN A 585 -21.73 12.34 -14.60
CA GLN A 585 -22.50 11.12 -14.26
C GLN A 585 -23.78 11.05 -15.09
N GLU A 586 -23.84 10.11 -16.02
CA GLU A 586 -24.99 9.83 -16.88
C GLU A 586 -25.66 8.47 -16.57
N GLY A 587 -24.92 7.54 -15.94
CA GLY A 587 -25.39 6.19 -15.63
C GLY A 587 -26.08 6.04 -14.28
N LEU A 588 -26.68 4.86 -14.07
CA LEU A 588 -27.36 4.47 -12.82
C LEU A 588 -26.42 3.93 -11.74
N ALA A 589 -25.21 3.50 -12.09
CA ALA A 589 -24.28 2.93 -11.13
C ALA A 589 -23.64 3.97 -10.23
N LEU A 590 -23.25 3.56 -9.01
CA LEU A 590 -22.64 4.43 -8.01
C LEU A 590 -21.38 5.12 -8.54
N LEU A 591 -21.35 6.45 -8.41
CA LEU A 591 -20.13 7.26 -8.42
C LEU A 591 -19.86 7.75 -7.00
N LEU A 592 -18.76 7.28 -6.43
CA LEU A 592 -18.27 7.68 -5.11
C LEU A 592 -17.06 8.58 -5.29
N ILE A 593 -17.12 9.81 -4.75
CA ILE A 593 -15.98 10.74 -4.73
C ILE A 593 -15.68 11.11 -3.28
N GLU A 594 -14.49 10.76 -2.82
CA GLU A 594 -14.09 10.94 -1.43
C GLU A 594 -12.70 11.58 -1.31
N TYR A 595 -12.51 12.42 -0.28
CA TYR A 595 -11.23 13.04 0.09
C TYR A 595 -10.52 13.79 -1.06
N SER A 596 -11.27 14.24 -2.07
CA SER A 596 -10.73 14.75 -3.33
C SER A 596 -10.73 16.28 -3.40
N SER A 597 -9.98 16.85 -4.35
CA SER A 597 -9.91 18.31 -4.53
C SER A 597 -9.94 18.74 -5.99
N PHE A 598 -10.58 19.89 -6.24
CA PHE A 598 -10.61 20.55 -7.54
C PHE A 598 -9.81 21.85 -7.48
N ARG A 599 -8.91 22.05 -8.46
CA ARG A 599 -8.01 23.20 -8.57
C ARG A 599 -7.91 23.71 -10.01
N LEU A 600 -8.08 25.00 -10.22
CA LEU A 600 -7.71 25.64 -11.49
C LEU A 600 -6.21 26.01 -11.48
N SER A 601 -5.48 25.63 -12.52
CA SER A 601 -4.06 25.98 -12.66
C SER A 601 -3.90 27.37 -13.26
N ASN A 602 -3.06 28.21 -12.63
CA ASN A 602 -2.75 29.57 -13.08
C ASN A 602 -2.03 29.63 -14.45
N ASN A 603 -1.52 28.49 -14.94
CA ASN A 603 -0.70 28.40 -16.16
C ASN A 603 -1.44 27.85 -17.40
N ILE A 604 -2.76 27.63 -17.34
CA ILE A 604 -3.53 27.23 -18.53
C ILE A 604 -3.75 28.47 -19.40
N SER A 605 -3.05 28.54 -20.53
CA SER A 605 -3.02 29.72 -21.39
C SER A 605 -4.42 30.03 -21.95
N THR A 606 -4.90 31.23 -21.66
CA THR A 606 -6.22 31.78 -22.04
C THR A 606 -6.30 32.25 -23.50
N ILE A 607 -5.47 31.72 -24.40
CA ILE A 607 -5.25 32.31 -25.73
C ILE A 607 -6.27 31.82 -26.80
N SER A 608 -7.21 30.94 -26.45
CA SER A 608 -8.35 30.63 -27.33
C SER A 608 -9.59 31.44 -26.90
N PRO A 609 -10.13 32.36 -27.73
CA PRO A 609 -11.34 33.13 -27.44
C PRO A 609 -12.57 32.26 -27.15
N PHE A 610 -12.56 30.99 -27.59
CA PHE A 610 -13.63 30.02 -27.33
C PHE A 610 -13.62 29.49 -25.88
N VAL A 611 -12.48 29.61 -25.17
CA VAL A 611 -12.33 29.19 -23.76
C VAL A 611 -12.88 30.25 -22.78
N GLN A 612 -13.03 31.51 -23.21
CA GLN A 612 -13.72 32.52 -22.39
C GLN A 612 -15.24 32.28 -22.26
N ALA A 613 -15.84 31.50 -23.18
CA ALA A 613 -17.24 31.09 -23.11
C ALA A 613 -17.48 29.84 -22.22
N ILE A 614 -16.43 29.07 -21.89
CA ILE A 614 -16.48 27.90 -21.00
C ILE A 614 -16.04 28.29 -19.58
N ARG A 615 -16.56 29.42 -19.08
CA ARG A 615 -16.49 29.79 -17.64
C ARG A 615 -17.78 29.40 -16.90
N GLY A 616 -18.43 28.34 -17.36
CA GLY A 616 -19.75 27.92 -16.88
C GLY A 616 -20.07 26.43 -16.98
N GLN A 617 -19.06 25.57 -17.12
CA GLN A 617 -19.24 24.13 -16.89
C GLN A 617 -18.98 23.83 -15.41
N PRO A 618 -19.83 23.00 -14.77
CA PRO A 618 -19.67 22.64 -13.37
C PRO A 618 -18.50 21.67 -13.17
N ALA A 619 -17.91 21.65 -11.98
CA ALA A 619 -16.89 20.65 -11.62
C ALA A 619 -17.49 19.22 -11.58
N ILE A 620 -18.76 19.10 -11.21
CA ILE A 620 -19.55 17.87 -11.21
C ILE A 620 -20.87 18.13 -11.92
N GLN A 621 -21.22 17.30 -12.90
CA GLN A 621 -22.48 17.33 -13.64
C GLN A 621 -23.19 15.98 -13.55
N THR A 622 -24.45 15.97 -13.11
CA THR A 622 -25.32 14.78 -13.16
C THR A 622 -26.38 14.92 -14.25
N SER A 623 -26.84 13.80 -14.79
CA SER A 623 -28.05 13.76 -15.63
C SER A 623 -29.29 13.45 -14.78
N SER A 624 -30.48 13.76 -15.32
CA SER A 624 -31.78 13.40 -14.72
C SER A 624 -32.03 11.89 -14.57
N LEU A 625 -31.20 11.04 -15.16
CA LEU A 625 -31.26 9.59 -15.02
C LEU A 625 -30.43 9.05 -13.84
N CYS A 626 -29.63 9.89 -13.18
CA CYS A 626 -28.77 9.47 -12.08
C CYS A 626 -29.60 9.04 -10.85
N THR A 627 -29.27 7.89 -10.24
CA THR A 627 -29.96 7.40 -9.04
C THR A 627 -29.20 7.62 -7.75
N ILE A 628 -27.86 7.53 -7.73
CA ILE A 628 -27.07 7.66 -6.49
C ILE A 628 -25.71 8.33 -6.78
N ILE A 629 -25.41 9.42 -6.06
CA ILE A 629 -24.07 10.02 -5.98
C ILE A 629 -23.71 10.30 -4.52
N LYS A 630 -22.50 9.91 -4.10
CA LYS A 630 -22.01 10.13 -2.75
C LYS A 630 -20.71 10.94 -2.77
N ILE A 631 -20.71 12.06 -2.07
CA ILE A 631 -19.62 13.03 -2.01
C ILE A 631 -19.20 13.23 -0.56
N ILE A 632 -17.95 12.88 -0.25
CA ILE A 632 -17.42 12.87 1.12
C ILE A 632 -16.13 13.69 1.18
N GLN A 633 -16.04 14.67 2.08
CA GLN A 633 -14.82 15.44 2.36
C GLN A 633 -14.11 16.02 1.12
N ILE A 634 -14.82 16.82 0.30
CA ILE A 634 -14.27 17.45 -0.90
C ILE A 634 -13.84 18.91 -0.67
N SER A 635 -12.73 19.32 -1.29
CA SER A 635 -12.27 20.71 -1.31
C SER A 635 -12.30 21.33 -2.71
N PHE A 636 -13.00 22.46 -2.85
CA PHE A 636 -13.03 23.27 -4.07
C PHE A 636 -12.15 24.52 -3.90
N ASN A 637 -11.11 24.69 -4.71
CA ASN A 637 -10.18 25.82 -4.59
C ASN A 637 -10.08 26.62 -5.89
N ASN A 638 -10.13 27.95 -5.80
CA ASN A 638 -9.97 28.91 -6.91
C ASN A 638 -10.98 28.76 -8.08
N LEU A 639 -12.20 28.29 -7.81
CA LEU A 639 -13.26 28.21 -8.82
C LEU A 639 -13.94 29.59 -8.96
N HIS A 640 -13.86 30.20 -10.15
CA HIS A 640 -14.49 31.50 -10.43
C HIS A 640 -15.90 31.32 -11.01
N SER A 641 -16.93 31.90 -10.38
CA SER A 641 -18.27 32.00 -10.96
C SER A 641 -18.40 33.28 -11.78
N ILE A 642 -19.01 33.19 -12.96
CA ILE A 642 -19.45 34.36 -13.74
C ILE A 642 -20.97 34.31 -13.82
N ILE A 643 -21.63 35.28 -13.16
CA ILE A 643 -23.07 35.49 -13.27
C ILE A 643 -23.29 36.59 -14.33
N THR A 644 -23.89 36.23 -15.46
CA THR A 644 -24.36 37.21 -16.47
C THR A 644 -25.76 36.84 -16.94
N ASN A 645 -26.71 37.77 -16.77
CA ASN A 645 -28.05 37.84 -17.37
C ASN A 645 -28.75 36.50 -17.69
N GLY A 646 -29.24 35.81 -16.65
CA GLY A 646 -30.31 34.82 -16.77
C GLY A 646 -29.89 33.35 -16.90
N GLU A 647 -28.62 33.04 -17.16
CA GLU A 647 -28.09 31.67 -17.09
C GLU A 647 -27.25 31.49 -15.82
N GLN A 648 -27.71 30.65 -14.88
CA GLN A 648 -26.89 30.26 -13.72
C GLN A 648 -25.77 29.32 -14.19
N LYS A 649 -24.56 29.86 -14.33
CA LYS A 649 -23.33 29.10 -14.62
C LYS A 649 -22.55 28.94 -13.31
N ALA A 650 -22.80 27.85 -12.59
CA ALA A 650 -22.14 27.58 -11.32
C ALA A 650 -20.77 26.92 -11.56
N SER A 651 -19.76 27.41 -10.84
CA SER A 651 -18.38 26.92 -10.89
C SER A 651 -18.08 25.82 -9.86
N GLY A 652 -19.08 25.39 -9.08
CA GLY A 652 -19.00 24.31 -8.08
C GLY A 652 -19.60 23.00 -8.62
N ALA A 653 -20.55 22.41 -7.91
CA ALA A 653 -21.34 21.28 -8.41
C ALA A 653 -22.68 21.76 -9.02
N VAL A 654 -23.09 21.22 -10.16
CA VAL A 654 -24.44 21.37 -10.71
C VAL A 654 -25.06 19.99 -10.77
N ILE A 655 -26.07 19.78 -9.93
CA ILE A 655 -26.77 18.51 -9.80
C ILE A 655 -28.15 18.67 -10.42
N GLU A 656 -28.38 18.01 -11.54
CA GLU A 656 -29.72 17.84 -12.10
C GLU A 656 -30.36 16.63 -11.40
N MET A 657 -31.42 16.87 -10.61
CA MET A 657 -32.12 15.82 -9.86
C MET A 657 -33.31 15.27 -10.65
N GLY A 658 -33.32 13.95 -10.87
CA GLY A 658 -34.48 13.21 -11.35
C GLY A 658 -35.35 12.70 -10.20
N GLU A 659 -36.50 12.09 -10.51
CA GLU A 659 -37.49 11.62 -9.52
C GLU A 659 -36.96 10.57 -8.51
N LYS A 660 -35.80 9.95 -8.78
CA LYS A 660 -35.20 8.88 -7.98
C LYS A 660 -33.74 9.13 -7.59
N THR A 661 -33.26 10.37 -7.70
CA THR A 661 -31.86 10.71 -7.42
C THR A 661 -31.63 10.92 -5.92
N GLU A 662 -30.73 10.13 -5.32
CA GLU A 662 -30.21 10.32 -3.96
C GLU A 662 -28.83 10.98 -4.02
N VAL A 663 -28.66 12.05 -3.24
CA VAL A 663 -27.42 12.83 -3.16
C VAL A 663 -27.03 12.93 -1.69
N GLU A 664 -25.86 12.42 -1.34
CA GLU A 664 -25.31 12.51 0.00
C GLU A 664 -24.04 13.39 0.01
N PHE A 665 -24.09 14.48 0.77
CA PHE A 665 -22.92 15.30 1.12
C PHE A 665 -22.58 15.08 2.60
N THR A 666 -21.34 14.74 2.89
CA THR A 666 -20.85 14.60 4.27
C THR A 666 -19.54 15.37 4.44
N ASP A 667 -19.50 16.26 5.44
CA ASP A 667 -18.33 17.08 5.79
C ASP A 667 -17.21 16.30 6.49
#